data_AF-A0ABD2BZM5-F1
#
_entry.id   AF-A0ABD2BZM5-F1
#
_cell.length_a   1.000
_cell.length_b   1.000
_cell.length_c   1.000
_cell.angle_alpha   90.00
_cell.angle_beta   90.00
_cell.angle_gamma   90.00
#
_symmetry.space_group_name_H-M   'P 1'
#
loop_
_entity.id
_entity.type
_entity.pdbx_description
1 polymer ?
#
loop_
_entity_poly.entity_id
_entity_poly.type
_entity_poly.pdbx_seq_one_letter_code
_entity_poly.pdbx_strand_id
1 'polypeptide(L)'
;MASKSSKYFSIKIARFLMKTVGFWYPETSKEKWILDGILFYTLMAVTTSLIIVSLDFYYSWGDFYAITYTACSIMPVIIVLLKISIFILHRTKMMNLIKYTQNNFWYRKYDNFGEKILNDIDNKGILLMCSFTFFVQGTAVTYTLTPIIGKNDSDRILPFKIWIDIPYSTSPYFETLFMIETLALIHTAVCFACFDNFLCLLNMHAAGQFKILQHKLETIFDWDIKVSLKTIISVNKKRLNDCIKRHNELINYVDKLENIFTHTMMCQLLISSIMLCVAGFQMFLSQGTLIRRMIFIAHTNGCFFQLFAITLTANELLIASQGVSEGAYAANWPFLPLEIFDNMGTSLLLIMIRAQKPCCITAGGFFPVSLETCMAVLKTAASYFTSSVFASDRTMNKKKFFSVNVARFLMKLIGFWSTDTVNEQRLLNLLLSYTIIAVAIALWIEAYDFYVSLAEFYALTYTACSAMPVAVILMKLIIFLPNRKDIVKLIRYTEECFWFKEYDEFGKKILDEVNKKGSILICCFTFCVQSTVYAYMLIPLIENIGKNESDRILPFDVWLGGVDIHLSPYFEWAFTMQIIALIHSGLCFCCFDIFLCLLNLTVAGQFKILQHRLEILFDNSILYTKNNEYVIHEDDAPETFQEFKRCVEHHRMLIDYVDELERIFAMATLCQLLMSSVMLCVVGFQVFVSRGIATRQFLFVSHTYGCIFQLFVITSAANEVIVESHAVGDAAYNTNWQTISYEPYKKIKMGIMMIMARADRPCYITAGGFFPVSLQTFMGVLSTATSYFTLLRKFDEDEEGSINDI
;
A
#
# COMPACT_ATOMS: atom_id res chain seq x y z
N MET A 1 -1.64 -12.71 -47.93
CA MET A 1 -1.51 -11.45 -47.15
C MET A 1 -0.97 -11.81 -45.79
N ALA A 2 0.32 -11.64 -45.56
CA ALA A 2 0.97 -11.98 -44.29
C ALA A 2 0.49 -11.05 -43.17
N SER A 3 0.16 -11.65 -42.03
CA SER A 3 -0.22 -10.96 -40.79
C SER A 3 0.87 -9.96 -40.40
N LYS A 4 0.59 -8.65 -40.48
CA LYS A 4 1.43 -7.63 -39.87
C LYS A 4 1.29 -7.76 -38.35
N SER A 5 2.16 -8.55 -37.73
CA SER A 5 2.22 -8.66 -36.27
C SER A 5 2.58 -7.29 -35.66
N SER A 6 1.84 -6.84 -34.64
CA SER A 6 2.16 -5.59 -33.93
C SER A 6 3.52 -5.73 -33.20
N LYS A 7 4.37 -4.71 -33.33
CA LYS A 7 5.69 -4.62 -32.66
C LYS A 7 5.57 -4.74 -31.13
N TYR A 8 4.51 -4.15 -30.57
CA TYR A 8 4.30 -3.98 -29.13
C TYR A 8 3.62 -5.19 -28.47
N PHE A 9 4.07 -5.57 -27.27
CA PHE A 9 3.64 -6.77 -26.55
C PHE A 9 2.33 -6.56 -25.77
N SER A 10 2.07 -5.37 -25.23
CA SER A 10 0.79 -5.02 -24.58
C SER A 10 -0.40 -5.23 -25.51
N ILE A 11 -0.25 -4.90 -26.79
CA ILE A 11 -1.27 -5.11 -27.82
C ILE A 11 -1.54 -6.59 -28.05
N LYS A 12 -0.51 -7.45 -27.98
CA LYS A 12 -0.66 -8.90 -28.14
C LYS A 12 -1.42 -9.50 -26.96
N ILE A 13 -1.11 -9.08 -25.74
CA ILE A 13 -1.85 -9.47 -24.53
C ILE A 13 -3.31 -9.05 -24.62
N ALA A 14 -3.58 -7.77 -24.92
CA ALA A 14 -4.94 -7.27 -25.02
C ALA A 14 -5.73 -7.95 -26.14
N ARG A 15 -5.10 -8.23 -27.29
CA ARG A 15 -5.68 -9.01 -28.38
C ARG A 15 -6.03 -10.43 -27.93
N PHE A 16 -5.15 -11.09 -27.19
CA PHE A 16 -5.38 -12.43 -26.66
C PHE A 16 -6.60 -12.44 -25.72
N LEU A 17 -6.62 -11.54 -24.72
CA LEU A 17 -7.75 -11.42 -23.77
C LEU A 17 -9.06 -11.11 -24.49
N MET A 18 -9.07 -10.18 -25.45
CA MET A 18 -10.29 -9.84 -26.18
C MET A 18 -10.78 -11.00 -27.07
N LYS A 19 -9.88 -11.82 -27.62
CA LYS A 19 -10.24 -13.04 -28.36
C LYS A 19 -10.81 -14.13 -27.46
N THR A 20 -10.32 -14.30 -26.23
CA THR A 20 -10.87 -15.31 -25.30
C THR A 20 -12.30 -15.01 -24.87
N VAL A 21 -12.71 -13.74 -24.89
CA VAL A 21 -14.10 -13.32 -24.64
C VAL A 21 -14.97 -13.35 -25.91
N GLY A 22 -14.37 -13.58 -27.08
CA GLY A 22 -15.07 -13.58 -28.38
C GLY A 22 -15.23 -12.19 -29.01
N PHE A 23 -14.57 -11.17 -28.46
CA PHE A 23 -14.69 -9.77 -28.87
C PHE A 23 -13.45 -9.26 -29.62
N TRP A 24 -13.18 -9.78 -30.81
CA TRP A 24 -12.11 -9.26 -31.68
C TRP A 24 -12.55 -9.12 -33.14
N TYR A 25 -11.76 -8.38 -33.92
CA TYR A 25 -11.97 -8.25 -35.37
C TYR A 25 -11.60 -9.57 -36.08
N PRO A 26 -12.53 -10.22 -36.80
CA PRO A 26 -12.22 -11.46 -37.53
C PRO A 26 -11.48 -11.15 -38.84
N GLU A 27 -10.34 -11.81 -39.07
CA GLU A 27 -9.57 -11.68 -40.31
C GLU A 27 -10.10 -12.63 -41.40
N THR A 28 -10.76 -13.72 -41.01
CA THR A 28 -11.36 -14.72 -41.93
C THR A 28 -12.81 -15.03 -41.57
N SER A 29 -13.61 -15.49 -42.54
CA SER A 29 -15.00 -15.92 -42.30
C SER A 29 -15.09 -17.07 -41.30
N LYS A 30 -14.09 -17.96 -41.25
CA LYS A 30 -13.99 -19.04 -40.25
C LYS A 30 -13.74 -18.49 -38.85
N GLU A 31 -12.82 -17.54 -38.72
CA GLU A 31 -12.53 -16.88 -37.44
C GLU A 31 -13.74 -16.09 -36.92
N LYS A 32 -14.55 -15.50 -37.81
CA LYS A 32 -15.81 -14.85 -37.43
C LYS A 32 -16.77 -15.83 -36.74
N TRP A 33 -17.00 -16.99 -37.35
CA TRP A 33 -17.88 -18.02 -36.76
C TRP A 33 -17.34 -18.52 -35.41
N ILE A 34 -16.02 -18.67 -35.28
CA ILE A 34 -15.38 -19.06 -34.01
C ILE A 34 -15.59 -17.99 -32.93
N LEU A 35 -15.34 -16.72 -33.24
CA LEU A 35 -15.49 -15.62 -32.27
C LEU A 35 -16.94 -15.39 -31.87
N ASP A 36 -17.89 -15.46 -32.81
CA ASP A 36 -19.32 -15.37 -32.51
C ASP A 36 -19.77 -16.58 -31.65
N GLY A 37 -19.21 -17.77 -31.88
CA GLY A 37 -19.43 -18.95 -31.03
C GLY A 37 -18.85 -18.83 -29.62
N ILE A 38 -17.63 -18.29 -29.49
CA ILE A 38 -17.01 -18.01 -28.18
C ILE A 38 -17.83 -16.96 -27.43
N LEU A 39 -18.30 -15.91 -28.10
CA LEU A 39 -19.15 -14.88 -27.49
C LEU A 39 -20.50 -15.45 -27.00
N PHE A 40 -21.09 -16.39 -27.75
CA PHE A 40 -22.29 -17.09 -27.31
C PHE A 40 -22.01 -17.94 -26.05
N TYR A 41 -20.89 -18.66 -26.03
CA TYR A 41 -20.45 -19.40 -24.85
C TYR A 41 -20.21 -18.49 -23.64
N THR A 42 -19.54 -17.34 -23.82
CA THR A 42 -19.27 -16.41 -22.70
C THR A 42 -20.56 -15.84 -22.13
N LEU A 43 -21.54 -15.49 -22.98
CA LEU A 43 -22.87 -15.05 -22.54
C LEU A 43 -23.58 -16.15 -21.73
N MET A 44 -23.61 -17.38 -22.23
CA MET A 44 -24.25 -18.51 -21.54
C MET A 44 -23.57 -18.83 -20.20
N ALA A 45 -22.23 -18.80 -20.15
CA ALA A 45 -21.48 -19.07 -18.94
C ALA A 45 -21.74 -18.01 -17.87
N VAL A 46 -21.68 -16.72 -18.22
CA VAL A 46 -21.87 -15.63 -17.26
C VAL A 46 -23.33 -15.52 -16.79
N THR A 47 -24.32 -15.76 -17.66
CA THR A 47 -25.73 -15.80 -17.23
C THR A 47 -26.01 -16.97 -16.29
N THR A 48 -25.41 -18.14 -16.54
CA THR A 48 -25.49 -19.29 -15.64
C THR A 48 -24.87 -18.97 -14.28
N SER A 49 -23.68 -18.36 -14.25
CA SER A 49 -23.06 -17.87 -13.01
C SER A 49 -23.94 -16.87 -12.25
N LEU A 50 -24.60 -15.95 -12.98
CA LEU A 50 -25.52 -15.00 -12.35
C LEU A 50 -26.70 -15.72 -11.69
N ILE A 51 -27.30 -16.71 -12.36
CA ILE A 51 -28.42 -17.47 -11.82
C ILE A 51 -28.01 -18.21 -10.54
N ILE A 52 -26.87 -18.90 -10.55
CA ILE A 52 -26.35 -19.63 -9.38
C ILE A 52 -26.18 -18.70 -8.18
N VAL A 53 -25.47 -17.58 -8.36
CA VAL A 53 -25.20 -16.64 -7.26
C VAL A 53 -26.46 -15.89 -6.82
N SER A 54 -27.41 -15.63 -7.73
CA SER A 54 -28.69 -15.00 -7.38
C SER A 54 -29.57 -15.93 -6.55
N LEU A 55 -29.57 -17.24 -6.85
CA LEU A 55 -30.26 -18.24 -6.03
C LEU A 55 -29.63 -18.34 -4.64
N ASP A 56 -28.30 -18.32 -4.54
CA ASP A 56 -27.62 -18.32 -3.24
C ASP A 56 -27.94 -17.07 -2.41
N PHE A 57 -28.04 -15.90 -3.07
CA PHE A 57 -28.50 -14.67 -2.43
C PHE A 57 -29.95 -14.77 -1.92
N TYR A 58 -30.85 -15.37 -2.71
CA TYR A 58 -32.26 -15.56 -2.32
C TYR A 58 -32.43 -16.53 -1.14
N TYR A 59 -31.74 -17.67 -1.14
CA TYR A 59 -31.85 -18.66 -0.08
C TYR A 59 -31.09 -18.27 1.20
N SER A 60 -30.06 -17.43 1.08
CA SER A 60 -29.37 -16.85 2.24
C SER A 60 -30.15 -15.70 2.91
N TRP A 61 -31.38 -15.42 2.45
CA TRP A 61 -32.21 -14.34 2.98
C TRP A 61 -32.61 -14.61 4.43
N GLY A 62 -32.10 -13.79 5.34
CA GLY A 62 -32.32 -13.90 6.79
C GLY A 62 -31.03 -13.86 7.61
N ASP A 63 -29.89 -14.26 7.04
CA ASP A 63 -28.57 -14.11 7.66
C ASP A 63 -27.81 -12.93 7.05
N PHE A 64 -27.67 -11.86 7.83
CA PHE A 64 -26.99 -10.63 7.41
C PHE A 64 -25.55 -10.88 6.93
N TYR A 65 -24.81 -11.81 7.56
CA TYR A 65 -23.45 -12.12 7.17
C TYR A 65 -23.41 -12.95 5.88
N ALA A 66 -24.36 -13.86 5.66
CA ALA A 66 -24.46 -14.61 4.42
C ALA A 66 -24.87 -13.71 3.24
N ILE A 67 -25.86 -12.83 3.44
CA ILE A 67 -26.32 -11.85 2.43
C ILE A 67 -25.18 -10.95 1.97
N THR A 68 -24.37 -10.43 2.90
CA THR A 68 -23.26 -9.55 2.53
C THR A 68 -22.12 -10.30 1.82
N TYR A 69 -21.94 -11.61 2.08
CA TYR A 69 -21.03 -12.46 1.30
C TYR A 69 -21.54 -12.69 -0.12
N THR A 70 -22.78 -13.13 -0.28
CA THR A 70 -23.39 -13.38 -1.59
C THR A 70 -23.55 -12.09 -2.40
N ALA A 71 -23.78 -10.95 -1.75
CA ALA A 71 -23.76 -9.62 -2.37
C ALA A 71 -22.38 -9.26 -2.96
N CYS A 72 -21.27 -9.54 -2.27
CA CYS A 72 -19.94 -9.32 -2.85
C CYS A 72 -19.66 -10.26 -4.04
N SER A 73 -20.20 -11.47 -4.04
CA SER A 73 -20.04 -12.42 -5.14
C SER A 73 -20.87 -12.07 -6.37
N ILE A 74 -22.07 -11.49 -6.22
CA ILE A 74 -22.96 -11.17 -7.34
C ILE A 74 -22.53 -9.91 -8.11
N MET A 75 -21.97 -8.91 -7.40
CA MET A 75 -21.65 -7.60 -7.98
C MET A 75 -20.63 -7.66 -9.15
N PRO A 76 -19.52 -8.43 -9.08
CA PRO A 76 -18.61 -8.60 -10.22
C PRO A 76 -19.30 -9.24 -11.43
N VAL A 77 -20.18 -10.23 -11.21
CA VAL A 77 -20.90 -10.90 -12.31
C VAL A 77 -21.85 -9.92 -13.01
N ILE A 78 -22.53 -9.07 -12.24
CA ILE A 78 -23.36 -7.98 -12.77
C ILE A 78 -22.51 -7.00 -13.59
N ILE A 79 -21.33 -6.58 -13.10
CA ILE A 79 -20.41 -5.71 -13.86
C ILE A 79 -20.01 -6.36 -15.19
N VAL A 80 -19.64 -7.66 -15.18
CA VAL A 80 -19.24 -8.38 -16.40
C VAL A 80 -20.37 -8.38 -17.42
N LEU A 81 -21.61 -8.69 -16.99
CA LEU A 81 -22.77 -8.67 -17.88
C LEU A 81 -23.02 -7.28 -18.47
N LEU A 82 -23.00 -6.23 -17.63
CA LEU A 82 -23.17 -4.87 -18.10
C LEU A 82 -22.10 -4.47 -19.12
N LYS A 83 -20.83 -4.83 -18.87
CA LYS A 83 -19.72 -4.59 -19.82
C LYS A 83 -19.98 -5.30 -21.15
N ILE A 84 -20.26 -6.60 -21.11
CA ILE A 84 -20.53 -7.40 -22.32
C ILE A 84 -21.71 -6.77 -23.09
N SER A 85 -22.82 -6.46 -22.43
CA SER A 85 -23.99 -5.86 -23.07
C SER A 85 -23.68 -4.51 -23.73
N ILE A 86 -22.97 -3.61 -23.05
CA ILE A 86 -22.60 -2.30 -23.62
C ILE A 86 -21.66 -2.47 -24.81
N PHE A 87 -20.72 -3.41 -24.74
CA PHE A 87 -19.80 -3.72 -25.84
C PHE A 87 -20.50 -4.38 -27.03
N ILE A 88 -21.53 -5.21 -26.81
CA ILE A 88 -22.38 -5.74 -27.90
C ILE A 88 -23.08 -4.56 -28.59
N LEU A 89 -23.70 -3.65 -27.82
CA LEU A 89 -24.41 -2.49 -28.36
C LEU A 89 -23.49 -1.56 -29.18
N HIS A 90 -22.25 -1.39 -28.73
CA HIS A 90 -21.26 -0.52 -29.38
C HIS A 90 -20.30 -1.26 -30.33
N ARG A 91 -20.56 -2.55 -30.63
CA ARG A 91 -19.62 -3.42 -31.36
C ARG A 91 -19.10 -2.79 -32.65
N THR A 92 -19.97 -2.26 -33.50
CA THR A 92 -19.58 -1.65 -34.79
C THR A 92 -18.69 -0.43 -34.59
N LYS A 93 -19.02 0.45 -33.64
CA LYS A 93 -18.23 1.65 -33.32
C LYS A 93 -16.86 1.26 -32.78
N MET A 94 -16.81 0.26 -31.89
CA MET A 94 -15.57 -0.25 -31.31
C MET A 94 -14.66 -0.87 -32.38
N MET A 95 -15.19 -1.73 -33.25
CA MET A 95 -14.38 -2.34 -34.33
C MET A 95 -13.81 -1.28 -35.28
N ASN A 96 -14.58 -0.24 -35.60
CA ASN A 96 -14.10 0.89 -36.39
C ASN A 96 -12.98 1.67 -35.67
N LEU A 97 -13.10 1.87 -34.35
CA LEU A 97 -12.06 2.50 -33.53
C LEU A 97 -10.77 1.67 -33.50
N ILE A 98 -10.87 0.35 -33.35
CA ILE A 98 -9.72 -0.57 -33.37
C ILE A 98 -9.02 -0.51 -34.72
N LYS A 99 -9.78 -0.58 -35.83
CA LYS A 99 -9.23 -0.49 -37.18
C LYS A 99 -8.52 0.85 -37.43
N TYR A 100 -9.10 1.94 -36.93
CA TYR A 100 -8.47 3.26 -36.98
C TYR A 100 -7.15 3.28 -36.17
N THR A 101 -7.16 2.73 -34.95
CA THR A 101 -5.98 2.65 -34.07
C THR A 101 -4.86 1.83 -34.69
N GLN A 102 -5.19 0.68 -35.28
CA GLN A 102 -4.23 -0.19 -35.97
C GLN A 102 -3.51 0.54 -37.11
N ASN A 103 -4.28 1.17 -38.00
CA ASN A 103 -3.73 1.80 -39.20
C ASN A 103 -2.99 3.10 -38.90
N ASN A 104 -3.49 3.90 -37.96
CA ASN A 104 -2.95 5.24 -37.73
C ASN A 104 -1.97 5.33 -36.57
N PHE A 105 -2.04 4.42 -35.59
CA PHE A 105 -1.17 4.42 -34.41
C PHE A 105 -0.22 3.23 -34.42
N TRP A 106 -0.72 1.99 -34.49
CA TRP A 106 0.12 0.80 -34.24
C TRP A 106 1.05 0.41 -35.40
N TYR A 107 0.63 0.60 -36.65
CA TYR A 107 1.42 0.27 -37.83
C TYR A 107 2.10 1.48 -38.49
N ARG A 108 1.93 2.66 -37.92
CA ARG A 108 2.59 3.88 -38.39
C ARG A 108 4.06 3.87 -37.97
N LYS A 109 4.95 4.30 -38.86
CA LYS A 109 6.37 4.54 -38.51
C LYS A 109 6.52 5.90 -37.85
N TYR A 110 7.27 5.94 -36.75
CA TYR A 110 7.56 7.15 -35.99
C TYR A 110 9.04 7.51 -36.09
N ASP A 111 9.37 8.73 -35.71
CA ASP A 111 10.73 9.19 -35.46
C ASP A 111 11.30 8.51 -34.20
N ASN A 112 12.62 8.59 -34.00
CA ASN A 112 13.30 7.96 -32.86
C ASN A 112 12.68 8.38 -31.51
N PHE A 113 12.24 9.64 -31.40
CA PHE A 113 11.55 10.15 -30.21
C PHE A 113 10.18 9.48 -30.02
N GLY A 114 9.35 9.42 -31.06
CA GLY A 114 8.05 8.76 -30.98
C GLY A 114 8.14 7.25 -30.74
N GLU A 115 9.15 6.57 -31.29
CA GLU A 115 9.40 5.16 -30.96
C GLU A 115 9.79 4.97 -29.48
N LYS A 116 10.62 5.86 -28.92
CA LYS A 116 10.99 5.81 -27.50
C LYS A 116 9.76 5.98 -26.60
N ILE A 117 8.87 6.93 -26.90
CA ILE A 117 7.61 7.13 -26.16
C ILE A 117 6.73 5.88 -26.24
N LEU A 118 6.55 5.31 -27.43
CA LEU A 118 5.68 4.15 -27.59
C LEU A 118 6.22 2.90 -26.89
N ASN A 119 7.55 2.71 -26.83
CA ASN A 119 8.17 1.63 -26.07
C ASN A 119 7.99 1.82 -24.55
N ASP A 120 8.13 3.04 -24.03
CA ASP A 120 7.86 3.34 -22.61
C ASP A 120 6.38 3.06 -22.25
N ILE A 121 5.47 3.44 -23.14
CA ILE A 121 4.04 3.15 -23.01
C ILE A 121 3.77 1.64 -23.05
N ASP A 122 4.44 0.90 -23.94
CA ASP A 122 4.29 -0.56 -24.01
C ASP A 122 4.73 -1.21 -22.71
N ASN A 123 5.90 -0.85 -22.16
CA ASN A 123 6.41 -1.38 -20.90
C ASN A 123 5.49 -1.06 -19.72
N LYS A 124 5.05 0.20 -19.60
CA LYS A 124 4.07 0.62 -18.57
C LYS A 124 2.74 -0.11 -18.73
N GLY A 125 2.27 -0.26 -19.97
CA GLY A 125 1.05 -0.99 -20.29
C GLY A 125 1.11 -2.46 -19.91
N ILE A 126 2.24 -3.14 -20.18
CA ILE A 126 2.46 -4.54 -19.78
C ILE A 126 2.42 -4.67 -18.26
N LEU A 127 3.18 -3.84 -17.55
CA LEU A 127 3.21 -3.87 -16.08
C LEU A 127 1.80 -3.67 -15.50
N LEU A 128 1.06 -2.68 -15.99
CA LEU A 128 -0.27 -2.36 -15.49
C LEU A 128 -1.28 -3.49 -15.78
N MET A 129 -1.30 -4.01 -17.02
CA MET A 129 -2.23 -5.07 -17.41
C MET A 129 -1.95 -6.40 -16.70
N CYS A 130 -0.67 -6.77 -16.58
CA CYS A 130 -0.26 -7.97 -15.87
C CYS A 130 -0.59 -7.87 -14.38
N SER A 131 -0.31 -6.72 -13.75
CA SER A 131 -0.64 -6.49 -12.34
C SER A 131 -2.15 -6.56 -12.11
N PHE A 132 -2.94 -5.88 -12.92
CA PHE A 132 -4.40 -5.89 -12.79
C PHE A 132 -4.97 -7.32 -12.99
N THR A 133 -4.51 -8.04 -14.01
CA THR A 133 -4.94 -9.43 -14.25
C THR A 133 -4.52 -10.37 -13.12
N PHE A 134 -3.33 -10.17 -12.54
CA PHE A 134 -2.81 -10.93 -11.40
C PHE A 134 -3.71 -10.80 -10.16
N PHE A 135 -4.09 -9.58 -9.77
CA PHE A 135 -4.95 -9.39 -8.59
C PHE A 135 -6.37 -9.95 -8.79
N VAL A 136 -6.94 -9.82 -9.99
CA VAL A 136 -8.26 -10.38 -10.32
C VAL A 136 -8.22 -11.91 -10.32
N GLN A 137 -7.20 -12.53 -10.93
CA GLN A 137 -7.05 -13.99 -10.93
C GLN A 137 -6.69 -14.53 -9.56
N GLY A 138 -5.89 -13.81 -8.77
CA GLY A 138 -5.61 -14.14 -7.37
C GLY A 138 -6.89 -14.23 -6.54
N THR A 139 -7.85 -13.34 -6.79
CA THR A 139 -9.18 -13.42 -6.16
C THR A 139 -9.91 -14.69 -6.54
N ALA A 140 -9.95 -15.06 -7.83
CA ALA A 140 -10.56 -16.31 -8.28
C ALA A 140 -9.92 -17.55 -7.61
N VAL A 141 -8.59 -17.57 -7.51
CA VAL A 141 -7.85 -18.66 -6.85
C VAL A 141 -8.20 -18.75 -5.35
N THR A 142 -8.40 -17.64 -4.65
CA THR A 142 -8.80 -17.70 -3.22
C THR A 142 -10.17 -18.37 -3.02
N TYR A 143 -11.11 -18.20 -3.95
CA TYR A 143 -12.40 -18.91 -3.91
C TYR A 143 -12.22 -20.42 -4.14
N THR A 144 -11.35 -20.83 -5.06
CA THR A 144 -11.08 -22.26 -5.33
C THR A 144 -10.34 -22.98 -4.21
N LEU A 145 -9.57 -22.25 -3.39
CA LEU A 145 -8.86 -22.82 -2.23
C LEU A 145 -9.77 -23.14 -1.04
N THR A 146 -10.97 -22.53 -0.98
CA THR A 146 -11.94 -22.72 0.11
C THR A 146 -12.39 -24.18 0.31
N PRO A 147 -12.85 -24.91 -0.73
CA PRO A 147 -13.20 -26.34 -0.64
C PRO A 147 -12.02 -27.22 -0.22
N ILE A 148 -10.81 -26.90 -0.66
CA ILE A 148 -9.62 -27.76 -0.53
C ILE A 148 -9.12 -27.82 0.92
N ILE A 149 -9.39 -26.77 1.70
CA ILE A 149 -8.92 -26.62 3.09
C ILE A 149 -10.00 -27.08 4.11
N GLY A 150 -11.22 -27.37 3.65
CA GLY A 150 -12.31 -27.92 4.49
C GLY A 150 -12.08 -29.39 4.85
N LYS A 151 -12.16 -29.74 6.14
CA LYS A 151 -11.96 -31.12 6.63
C LYS A 151 -13.24 -31.97 6.47
N ASN A 152 -13.01 -33.26 6.23
CA ASN A 152 -13.94 -34.42 6.14
C ASN A 152 -14.64 -34.66 4.78
N ASP A 153 -14.59 -35.93 4.34
CA ASP A 153 -15.29 -36.43 3.15
C ASP A 153 -16.82 -36.30 3.21
N SER A 154 -17.39 -36.12 4.40
CA SER A 154 -18.84 -35.97 4.62
C SER A 154 -19.36 -34.53 4.47
N ASP A 155 -18.49 -33.51 4.53
CA ASP A 155 -18.84 -32.08 4.51
C ASP A 155 -18.11 -31.33 3.38
N ARG A 156 -18.17 -31.86 2.15
CA ARG A 156 -17.58 -31.22 0.97
C ARG A 156 -18.39 -29.97 0.59
N ILE A 157 -17.76 -28.79 0.64
CA ILE A 157 -18.41 -27.49 0.36
C ILE A 157 -17.88 -26.93 -0.96
N LEU A 158 -18.74 -26.70 -1.95
CA LEU A 158 -18.37 -26.05 -3.23
C LEU A 158 -17.97 -24.56 -3.04
N PRO A 159 -17.15 -23.98 -3.93
CA PRO A 159 -16.78 -22.55 -3.91
C PRO A 159 -17.98 -21.60 -3.82
N PHE A 160 -19.07 -21.94 -4.51
CA PHE A 160 -20.36 -21.28 -4.40
C PHE A 160 -21.41 -22.32 -4.02
N LYS A 161 -22.36 -21.95 -3.16
CA LYS A 161 -23.42 -22.88 -2.75
C LYS A 161 -24.44 -23.04 -3.88
N ILE A 162 -24.51 -24.24 -4.44
CA ILE A 162 -25.54 -24.61 -5.41
C ILE A 162 -26.77 -25.13 -4.64
N TRP A 163 -27.92 -24.47 -4.83
CA TRP A 163 -29.21 -24.87 -4.26
C TRP A 163 -30.03 -25.70 -5.26
N ILE A 164 -29.51 -26.89 -5.61
CA ILE A 164 -30.16 -27.86 -6.50
C ILE A 164 -30.16 -29.23 -5.81
N ASP A 165 -31.27 -29.96 -5.88
CA ASP A 165 -31.45 -31.29 -5.29
C ASP A 165 -30.67 -32.38 -6.04
N ILE A 166 -29.33 -32.31 -6.00
CA ILE A 166 -28.41 -33.32 -6.52
C ILE A 166 -27.51 -33.76 -5.35
N PRO A 167 -27.21 -35.06 -5.19
CA PRO A 167 -26.24 -35.51 -4.19
C PRO A 167 -24.81 -35.07 -4.60
N TYR A 168 -24.44 -33.82 -4.29
CA TYR A 168 -23.13 -33.26 -4.64
C TYR A 168 -22.02 -33.67 -3.67
N SER A 169 -22.34 -34.33 -2.55
CA SER A 169 -21.34 -34.85 -1.62
C SER A 169 -20.75 -36.21 -2.05
N THR A 170 -21.30 -36.85 -3.08
CA THR A 170 -20.83 -38.15 -3.59
C THR A 170 -19.92 -37.99 -4.80
N SER A 171 -18.78 -38.70 -4.79
CA SER A 171 -17.92 -38.84 -5.97
C SER A 171 -18.65 -39.68 -7.03
N PRO A 172 -18.68 -39.29 -8.32
CA PRO A 172 -17.86 -38.27 -9.01
C PRO A 172 -18.57 -36.90 -9.25
N TYR A 173 -19.76 -36.69 -8.67
CA TYR A 173 -20.57 -35.50 -8.93
C TYR A 173 -19.93 -34.24 -8.35
N PHE A 174 -19.32 -34.35 -7.16
CA PHE A 174 -18.56 -33.26 -6.53
C PHE A 174 -17.43 -32.76 -7.42
N GLU A 175 -16.57 -33.67 -7.88
CA GLU A 175 -15.37 -33.36 -8.67
C GLU A 175 -15.76 -32.72 -10.01
N THR A 176 -16.84 -33.20 -10.62
CA THR A 176 -17.35 -32.66 -11.89
C THR A 176 -17.90 -31.25 -11.73
N LEU A 177 -18.73 -31.01 -10.71
CA LEU A 177 -19.29 -29.68 -10.44
C LEU A 177 -18.21 -28.69 -10.01
N PHE A 178 -17.27 -29.11 -9.17
CA PHE A 178 -16.13 -28.30 -8.75
C PHE A 178 -15.27 -27.85 -9.94
N MET A 179 -15.00 -28.75 -10.90
CA MET A 179 -14.27 -28.41 -12.12
C MET A 179 -15.03 -27.41 -12.99
N ILE A 180 -16.34 -27.59 -13.16
CA ILE A 180 -17.19 -26.67 -13.94
C ILE A 180 -17.22 -25.29 -13.30
N GLU A 181 -17.45 -25.20 -11.98
CA GLU A 181 -17.47 -23.93 -11.24
C GLU A 181 -16.12 -23.22 -11.29
N THR A 182 -15.01 -23.97 -11.13
CA THR A 182 -13.66 -23.40 -11.18
C THR A 182 -13.35 -22.81 -12.56
N LEU A 183 -13.68 -23.54 -13.64
CA LEU A 183 -13.51 -23.03 -15.00
C LEU A 183 -14.40 -21.81 -15.28
N ALA A 184 -15.65 -21.84 -14.81
CA ALA A 184 -16.58 -20.71 -14.95
C ALA A 184 -16.10 -19.47 -14.17
N LEU A 185 -15.55 -19.66 -12.98
CA LEU A 185 -15.00 -18.59 -12.14
C LEU A 185 -13.77 -17.94 -12.79
N ILE A 186 -12.80 -18.74 -13.26
CA ILE A 186 -11.61 -18.24 -13.98
C ILE A 186 -12.05 -17.49 -15.24
N HIS A 187 -13.00 -18.03 -16.00
CA HIS A 187 -13.52 -17.39 -17.21
C HIS A 187 -14.22 -16.06 -16.91
N THR A 188 -15.03 -16.00 -15.85
CA THR A 188 -15.69 -14.77 -15.39
C THR A 188 -14.66 -13.72 -14.94
N ALA A 189 -13.60 -14.14 -14.26
CA ALA A 189 -12.48 -13.28 -13.86
C ALA A 189 -11.72 -12.71 -15.07
N VAL A 190 -11.50 -13.51 -16.13
CA VAL A 190 -10.94 -13.02 -17.41
C VAL A 190 -11.87 -11.97 -18.04
N CYS A 191 -13.17 -12.24 -18.11
CA CYS A 191 -14.15 -11.30 -18.67
C CYS A 191 -14.20 -9.98 -17.89
N PHE A 192 -14.02 -10.03 -16.56
CA PHE A 192 -13.98 -8.87 -15.69
C PHE A 192 -12.80 -7.93 -16.01
N ALA A 193 -11.61 -8.48 -16.20
CA ALA A 193 -10.38 -7.70 -16.44
C ALA A 193 -10.21 -7.27 -17.91
N CYS A 194 -10.70 -8.07 -18.87
CA CYS A 194 -10.41 -7.91 -20.29
C CYS A 194 -10.77 -6.53 -20.86
N PHE A 195 -12.01 -6.07 -20.65
CA PHE A 195 -12.50 -4.83 -21.24
C PHE A 195 -11.81 -3.58 -20.67
N ASP A 196 -11.45 -3.61 -19.40
CA ASP A 196 -10.77 -2.48 -18.74
C ASP A 196 -9.28 -2.44 -19.11
N ASN A 197 -8.63 -3.60 -19.22
CA ASN A 197 -7.27 -3.70 -19.78
C ASN A 197 -7.24 -3.11 -21.20
N PHE A 198 -8.27 -3.41 -21.99
CA PHE A 198 -8.39 -2.85 -23.32
C PHE A 198 -8.56 -1.32 -23.30
N LEU A 199 -9.38 -0.79 -22.41
CA LEU A 199 -9.53 0.66 -22.22
C LEU A 199 -8.21 1.33 -21.81
N CYS A 200 -7.51 0.75 -20.82
CA CYS A 200 -6.21 1.23 -20.35
C CYS A 200 -5.20 1.32 -21.49
N LEU A 201 -5.18 0.31 -22.38
CA LEU A 201 -4.33 0.31 -23.57
C LEU A 201 -4.62 1.49 -24.50
N LEU A 202 -5.89 1.70 -24.83
CA LEU A 202 -6.31 2.76 -25.74
C LEU A 202 -5.99 4.15 -25.17
N ASN A 203 -6.20 4.34 -23.87
CA ASN A 203 -5.88 5.59 -23.16
C ASN A 203 -4.38 5.88 -23.20
N MET A 204 -3.56 4.88 -22.86
CA MET A 204 -2.11 5.03 -22.87
C MET A 204 -1.57 5.31 -24.27
N HIS A 205 -2.09 4.64 -25.31
CA HIS A 205 -1.70 4.94 -26.68
C HIS A 205 -2.16 6.33 -27.13
N ALA A 206 -3.38 6.75 -26.78
CA ALA A 206 -3.87 8.10 -27.08
C ALA A 206 -3.02 9.17 -26.38
N ALA A 207 -2.69 8.97 -25.10
CA ALA A 207 -1.78 9.82 -24.34
C ALA A 207 -0.39 9.90 -25.02
N GLY A 208 0.15 8.77 -25.47
CA GLY A 208 1.38 8.74 -26.25
C GLY A 208 1.32 9.55 -27.55
N GLN A 209 0.20 9.47 -28.28
CA GLN A 209 0.03 10.27 -29.49
C GLN A 209 -0.02 11.77 -29.19
N PHE A 210 -0.62 12.18 -28.08
CA PHE A 210 -0.59 13.57 -27.62
C PHE A 210 0.82 14.01 -27.21
N LYS A 211 1.59 13.19 -26.49
CA LYS A 211 3.00 13.47 -26.16
C LYS A 211 3.89 13.62 -27.41
N ILE A 212 3.66 12.80 -28.44
CA ILE A 212 4.35 12.93 -29.74
C ILE A 212 3.94 14.23 -30.45
N LEU A 213 2.66 14.60 -30.40
CA LEU A 213 2.19 15.86 -30.98
C LEU A 213 2.77 17.07 -30.25
N GLN A 214 2.82 17.02 -28.93
CA GLN A 214 3.45 18.05 -28.08
C GLN A 214 4.89 18.29 -28.52
N HIS A 215 5.71 17.25 -28.61
CA HIS A 215 7.11 17.40 -29.04
C HIS A 215 7.24 17.97 -30.46
N LYS A 216 6.36 17.55 -31.38
CA LYS A 216 6.35 18.10 -32.74
C LYS A 216 5.98 19.59 -32.80
N LEU A 217 5.17 20.06 -31.86
CA LEU A 217 4.85 21.47 -31.70
C LEU A 217 6.03 22.25 -31.10
N GLU A 218 6.73 21.69 -30.11
CA GLU A 218 7.93 22.31 -29.52
C GLU A 218 9.00 22.59 -30.58
N THR A 219 9.23 21.62 -31.47
CA THR A 219 10.26 21.70 -32.51
C THR A 219 9.71 22.16 -33.87
N ILE A 220 8.55 22.81 -33.91
CA ILE A 220 7.85 23.08 -35.17
C ILE A 220 8.57 24.09 -36.07
N PHE A 221 9.18 25.11 -35.46
CA PHE A 221 9.91 26.16 -36.16
C PHE A 221 11.38 25.81 -36.25
N ASP A 222 11.81 25.55 -37.47
CA ASP A 222 13.21 25.41 -37.82
C ASP A 222 13.64 26.64 -38.61
N TRP A 223 14.64 27.35 -38.09
CA TRP A 223 15.14 28.63 -38.62
C TRP A 223 16.56 28.45 -39.18
N ASP A 224 16.74 27.50 -40.08
CA ASP A 224 18.02 27.31 -40.76
C ASP A 224 18.37 28.54 -41.63
N ILE A 225 19.49 29.19 -41.31
CA ILE A 225 19.95 30.46 -41.90
C ILE A 225 20.31 30.30 -43.39
N LYS A 226 20.51 29.07 -43.89
CA LYS A 226 20.98 28.80 -45.26
C LYS A 226 19.89 28.74 -46.33
N VAL A 227 18.61 28.76 -45.97
CA VAL A 227 17.47 28.53 -46.90
C VAL A 227 16.69 29.82 -47.15
N SER A 228 16.12 29.97 -48.36
CA SER A 228 15.30 31.14 -48.71
C SER A 228 14.05 31.26 -47.80
N LEU A 229 13.81 32.46 -47.28
CA LEU A 229 12.74 32.77 -46.32
C LEU A 229 11.35 32.27 -46.77
N LYS A 230 11.03 32.42 -48.05
CA LYS A 230 9.75 31.97 -48.63
C LYS A 230 9.55 30.45 -48.55
N THR A 231 10.64 29.68 -48.69
CA THR A 231 10.62 28.21 -48.60
C THR A 231 10.40 27.78 -47.15
N ILE A 232 11.12 28.38 -46.20
CA ILE A 232 10.99 28.12 -44.75
C ILE A 232 9.54 28.35 -44.30
N ILE A 233 8.94 29.47 -44.71
CA ILE A 233 7.54 29.81 -44.40
C ILE A 233 6.58 28.74 -44.94
N SER A 234 6.75 28.32 -46.20
CA SER A 234 5.86 27.31 -46.80
C SER A 234 5.95 25.95 -46.09
N VAL A 235 7.15 25.57 -45.65
CA VAL A 235 7.41 24.31 -44.93
C VAL A 235 6.83 24.35 -43.52
N ASN A 236 7.09 25.42 -42.77
CA ASN A 236 6.56 25.57 -41.40
C ASN A 236 5.03 25.69 -41.40
N LYS A 237 4.43 26.38 -42.40
CA LYS A 237 2.97 26.40 -42.59
C LYS A 237 2.39 25.00 -42.81
N LYS A 238 3.05 24.19 -43.63
CA LYS A 238 2.63 22.81 -43.90
C LYS A 238 2.74 21.95 -42.63
N ARG A 239 3.86 22.04 -41.90
CA ARG A 239 4.06 21.34 -40.61
C ARG A 239 3.00 21.70 -39.58
N LEU A 240 2.64 22.99 -39.46
CA LEU A 240 1.58 23.46 -38.57
C LEU A 240 0.21 22.94 -38.98
N ASN A 241 -0.14 22.99 -40.26
CA ASN A 241 -1.38 22.40 -40.76
C ASN A 241 -1.47 20.88 -40.49
N ASP A 242 -0.36 20.16 -40.60
CA ASP A 242 -0.30 18.73 -40.29
C ASP A 242 -0.47 18.48 -38.77
N CYS A 243 0.09 19.34 -37.91
CA CYS A 243 -0.12 19.28 -36.46
C CYS A 243 -1.58 19.59 -36.08
N ILE A 244 -2.21 20.59 -36.71
CA ILE A 244 -3.63 20.92 -36.49
C ILE A 244 -4.54 19.76 -36.89
N LYS A 245 -4.32 19.20 -38.09
CA LYS A 245 -5.06 18.02 -38.55
C LYS A 245 -4.89 16.87 -37.56
N ARG A 246 -3.66 16.64 -37.09
CA ARG A 246 -3.38 15.58 -36.13
C ARG A 246 -4.03 15.82 -34.78
N HIS A 247 -4.02 17.06 -34.27
CA HIS A 247 -4.69 17.42 -33.03
C HIS A 247 -6.20 17.13 -33.10
N ASN A 248 -6.85 17.55 -34.19
CA ASN A 248 -8.28 17.31 -34.41
C ASN A 248 -8.60 15.82 -34.57
N GLU A 249 -7.74 15.04 -35.23
CA GLU A 249 -7.86 13.58 -35.31
C GLU A 249 -7.82 12.91 -33.93
N LEU A 250 -6.90 13.34 -33.06
CA LEU A 250 -6.75 12.81 -31.70
C LEU A 250 -7.92 13.19 -30.80
N ILE A 251 -8.40 14.44 -30.90
CA ILE A 251 -9.61 14.88 -30.19
C ILE A 251 -10.80 13.99 -30.59
N ASN A 252 -11.07 13.87 -31.90
CA ASN A 252 -12.18 13.04 -32.41
C ASN A 252 -12.01 11.55 -32.03
N TYR A 253 -10.77 11.07 -31.91
CA TYR A 253 -10.49 9.73 -31.42
C TYR A 253 -10.91 9.55 -29.96
N VAL A 254 -10.54 10.49 -29.08
CA VAL A 254 -10.93 10.44 -27.67
C VAL A 254 -12.44 10.64 -27.50
N ASP A 255 -13.07 11.53 -28.27
CA ASP A 255 -14.53 11.71 -28.23
C ASP A 255 -15.28 10.41 -28.60
N LYS A 256 -14.78 9.65 -29.58
CA LYS A 256 -15.33 8.32 -29.92
C LYS A 256 -15.11 7.30 -28.81
N LEU A 257 -13.95 7.34 -28.16
CA LEU A 257 -13.61 6.46 -27.05
C LEU A 257 -14.52 6.77 -25.84
N GLU A 258 -14.69 8.04 -25.49
CA GLU A 258 -15.60 8.50 -24.44
C GLU A 258 -17.04 8.03 -24.71
N ASN A 259 -17.55 8.23 -25.93
CA ASN A 259 -18.90 7.80 -26.31
C ASN A 259 -19.15 6.29 -26.12
N ILE A 260 -18.11 5.46 -26.26
CA ILE A 260 -18.22 4.00 -26.08
C ILE A 260 -18.15 3.63 -24.59
N PHE A 261 -17.27 4.28 -23.82
CA PHE A 261 -16.92 3.84 -22.46
C PHE A 261 -17.62 4.62 -21.34
N THR A 262 -18.26 5.76 -21.63
CA THR A 262 -18.83 6.65 -20.59
C THR A 262 -19.84 5.95 -19.66
N HIS A 263 -20.75 5.16 -20.23
CA HIS A 263 -21.75 4.40 -19.47
C HIS A 263 -21.11 3.24 -18.70
N THR A 264 -20.15 2.55 -19.32
CA THR A 264 -19.41 1.45 -18.68
C THR A 264 -18.64 1.95 -17.45
N MET A 265 -18.00 3.12 -17.56
CA MET A 265 -17.25 3.74 -16.46
C MET A 265 -18.16 4.19 -15.31
N MET A 266 -19.35 4.70 -15.61
CA MET A 266 -20.34 5.06 -14.59
C MET A 266 -20.76 3.84 -13.78
N CYS A 267 -21.18 2.75 -14.43
CA CYS A 267 -21.57 1.51 -13.75
C CYS A 267 -20.40 0.90 -12.96
N GLN A 268 -19.19 0.92 -13.54
CA GLN A 268 -17.98 0.41 -12.91
C GLN A 268 -17.67 1.15 -11.60
N LEU A 269 -17.68 2.50 -11.61
CA LEU A 269 -17.38 3.31 -10.42
C LEU A 269 -18.43 3.11 -9.33
N LEU A 270 -19.71 3.09 -9.69
CA LEU A 270 -20.81 2.91 -8.73
C LEU A 270 -20.75 1.54 -8.06
N ILE A 271 -20.64 0.46 -8.84
CA ILE A 271 -20.62 -0.89 -8.28
C ILE A 271 -19.33 -1.14 -7.50
N SER A 272 -18.17 -0.63 -7.96
CA SER A 272 -16.91 -0.75 -7.22
C SER A 272 -16.95 -0.02 -5.88
N SER A 273 -17.63 1.12 -5.80
CA SER A 273 -17.79 1.86 -4.54
C SER A 273 -18.58 1.03 -3.52
N ILE A 274 -19.70 0.42 -3.93
CA ILE A 274 -20.53 -0.43 -3.06
C ILE A 274 -19.74 -1.69 -2.67
N MET A 275 -19.08 -2.32 -3.63
CA MET A 275 -18.28 -3.52 -3.43
C MET A 275 -17.13 -3.31 -2.45
N LEU A 276 -16.40 -2.19 -2.53
CA LEU A 276 -15.35 -1.84 -1.55
C LEU A 276 -15.93 -1.60 -0.15
N CYS A 277 -17.11 -0.98 -0.03
CA CYS A 277 -17.78 -0.81 1.26
C CYS A 277 -18.14 -2.15 1.90
N VAL A 278 -18.80 -3.05 1.16
CA VAL A 278 -19.27 -4.34 1.67
C VAL A 278 -18.10 -5.29 1.94
N ALA A 279 -17.10 -5.32 1.06
CA ALA A 279 -15.88 -6.13 1.26
C ALA A 279 -15.06 -5.63 2.46
N GLY A 280 -14.94 -4.31 2.63
CA GLY A 280 -14.30 -3.70 3.80
C GLY A 280 -15.01 -4.05 5.11
N PHE A 281 -16.34 -4.00 5.13
CA PHE A 281 -17.16 -4.47 6.27
C PHE A 281 -16.86 -5.94 6.60
N GLN A 282 -16.85 -6.81 5.58
CA GLN A 282 -16.60 -8.24 5.76
C GLN A 282 -15.16 -8.55 6.21
N MET A 283 -14.18 -7.78 5.77
CA MET A 283 -12.78 -7.94 6.15
C MET A 283 -12.54 -7.63 7.63
N PHE A 284 -13.14 -6.57 8.15
CA PHE A 284 -12.84 -6.06 9.50
C PHE A 284 -13.87 -6.44 10.58
N LEU A 285 -15.15 -6.53 10.24
CA LEU A 285 -16.24 -6.66 11.22
C LEU A 285 -16.89 -8.04 11.26
N SER A 286 -16.73 -8.85 10.20
CA SER A 286 -17.32 -10.19 10.14
C SER A 286 -16.57 -11.19 11.02
N GLN A 287 -17.32 -11.92 11.86
CA GLN A 287 -16.83 -13.08 12.59
C GLN A 287 -16.76 -14.29 11.64
N GLY A 288 -15.88 -14.23 10.64
CA GLY A 288 -15.66 -15.27 9.65
C GLY A 288 -14.37 -16.05 9.85
N THR A 289 -14.26 -17.21 9.21
CA THR A 289 -13.02 -18.01 9.11
C THR A 289 -11.89 -17.21 8.46
N LEU A 290 -10.63 -17.59 8.72
CA LEU A 290 -9.47 -16.93 8.11
C LEU A 290 -9.53 -16.97 6.57
N ILE A 291 -10.01 -18.06 5.99
CA ILE A 291 -10.20 -18.22 4.53
C ILE A 291 -11.18 -17.18 4.00
N ARG A 292 -12.33 -17.00 4.67
CA ARG A 292 -13.32 -15.98 4.29
C ARG A 292 -12.71 -14.58 4.33
N ARG A 293 -11.87 -14.27 5.32
CA ARG A 293 -11.15 -12.98 5.37
C ARG A 293 -10.15 -12.82 4.23
N MET A 294 -9.42 -13.88 3.87
CA MET A 294 -8.50 -13.87 2.73
C MET A 294 -9.22 -13.60 1.40
N ILE A 295 -10.41 -14.15 1.19
CA ILE A 295 -11.25 -13.87 0.01
C ILE A 295 -11.56 -12.37 -0.07
N PHE A 296 -12.02 -11.75 1.01
CA PHE A 296 -12.37 -10.33 1.01
C PHE A 296 -11.16 -9.40 0.89
N ILE A 297 -9.99 -9.80 1.42
CA ILE A 297 -8.72 -9.09 1.20
C ILE A 297 -8.36 -9.14 -0.29
N ALA A 298 -8.39 -10.33 -0.90
CA ALA A 298 -8.09 -10.50 -2.33
C ALA A 298 -9.08 -9.69 -3.18
N HIS A 299 -10.37 -9.75 -2.86
CA HIS A 299 -11.42 -9.00 -3.54
C HIS A 299 -11.22 -7.48 -3.44
N THR A 300 -10.95 -6.96 -2.25
CA THR A 300 -10.68 -5.52 -2.03
C THR A 300 -9.46 -5.07 -2.83
N ASN A 301 -8.38 -5.86 -2.83
CA ASN A 301 -7.18 -5.58 -3.62
C ASN A 301 -7.49 -5.60 -5.13
N GLY A 302 -8.21 -6.61 -5.63
CA GLY A 302 -8.62 -6.71 -7.03
C GLY A 302 -9.41 -5.48 -7.50
N CYS A 303 -10.40 -5.07 -6.72
CA CYS A 303 -11.23 -3.89 -7.02
C CYS A 303 -10.44 -2.58 -6.94
N PHE A 304 -9.54 -2.45 -5.96
CA PHE A 304 -8.66 -1.29 -5.85
C PHE A 304 -7.73 -1.17 -7.06
N PHE A 305 -7.05 -2.25 -7.44
CA PHE A 305 -6.13 -2.24 -8.59
C PHE A 305 -6.86 -1.96 -9.91
N GLN A 306 -8.09 -2.47 -10.07
CA GLN A 306 -8.93 -2.13 -11.21
C GLN A 306 -9.21 -0.63 -11.31
N LEU A 307 -9.70 -0.02 -10.21
CA LEU A 307 -9.99 1.40 -10.16
C LEU A 307 -8.74 2.23 -10.40
N PHE A 308 -7.63 1.86 -9.76
CA PHE A 308 -6.34 2.53 -9.90
C PHE A 308 -5.84 2.48 -11.35
N ALA A 309 -5.87 1.32 -12.02
CA ALA A 309 -5.41 1.19 -13.40
C ALA A 309 -6.21 2.05 -14.38
N ILE A 310 -7.55 2.02 -14.28
CA ILE A 310 -8.42 2.81 -15.15
C ILE A 310 -8.19 4.31 -14.92
N THR A 311 -8.16 4.74 -13.67
CA THR A 311 -8.04 6.16 -13.31
C THR A 311 -6.66 6.72 -13.61
N LEU A 312 -5.59 5.94 -13.42
CA LEU A 312 -4.23 6.31 -13.79
C LEU A 312 -4.10 6.53 -15.30
N THR A 313 -4.59 5.59 -16.12
CA THR A 313 -4.49 5.73 -17.58
C THR A 313 -5.36 6.84 -18.14
N ALA A 314 -6.55 7.07 -17.57
CA ALA A 314 -7.39 8.20 -17.91
C ALA A 314 -6.74 9.54 -17.50
N ASN A 315 -6.04 9.57 -16.36
CA ASN A 315 -5.29 10.75 -15.90
C ASN A 315 -4.09 11.05 -16.81
N GLU A 316 -3.34 10.04 -17.24
CA GLU A 316 -2.25 10.21 -18.23
C GLU A 316 -2.77 10.79 -19.56
N LEU A 317 -3.95 10.36 -20.01
CA LEU A 317 -4.61 10.92 -21.20
C LEU A 317 -4.97 12.40 -21.00
N LEU A 318 -5.55 12.74 -19.84
CA LEU A 318 -5.91 14.10 -19.47
C LEU A 318 -4.67 15.01 -19.50
N ILE A 319 -3.61 14.64 -18.78
CA ILE A 319 -2.35 15.39 -18.70
C ILE A 319 -1.72 15.53 -20.09
N ALA A 320 -1.60 14.44 -20.84
CA ALA A 320 -0.96 14.47 -22.16
C ALA A 320 -1.73 15.38 -23.14
N SER A 321 -3.06 15.37 -23.09
CA SER A 321 -3.88 16.25 -23.94
C SER A 321 -3.72 17.73 -23.60
N GLN A 322 -3.57 18.06 -22.32
CA GLN A 322 -3.30 19.44 -21.86
C GLN A 322 -1.88 19.89 -22.22
N GLY A 323 -0.89 18.98 -22.13
CA GLY A 323 0.52 19.23 -22.48
C GLY A 323 0.74 19.69 -23.93
N VAL A 324 -0.23 19.44 -24.83
CA VAL A 324 -0.21 20.02 -26.19
C VAL A 324 -0.16 21.56 -26.14
N SER A 325 -0.81 22.19 -25.16
CA SER A 325 -0.75 23.64 -24.97
C SER A 325 0.66 24.10 -24.60
N GLU A 326 1.35 23.35 -23.73
CA GLU A 326 2.71 23.67 -23.31
C GLU A 326 3.69 23.51 -24.49
N GLY A 327 3.54 22.44 -25.27
CA GLY A 327 4.37 22.24 -26.46
C GLY A 327 4.13 23.31 -27.54
N ALA A 328 2.89 23.76 -27.73
CA ALA A 328 2.59 24.88 -28.61
C ALA A 328 3.21 26.20 -28.10
N TYR A 329 3.21 26.43 -26.78
CA TYR A 329 3.79 27.62 -26.17
C TYR A 329 5.32 27.64 -26.28
N ALA A 330 5.95 26.49 -26.10
CA ALA A 330 7.40 26.30 -26.23
C ALA A 330 7.90 26.27 -27.67
N ALA A 331 7.01 26.29 -28.66
CA ALA A 331 7.42 26.58 -30.04
C ALA A 331 8.12 27.96 -30.04
N ASN A 332 9.24 28.12 -30.72
CA ASN A 332 9.95 29.42 -30.81
C ASN A 332 9.18 30.48 -31.67
N TRP A 333 7.88 30.64 -31.41
CA TRP A 333 6.93 31.52 -32.09
C TRP A 333 7.11 33.02 -31.80
N PRO A 334 7.67 33.48 -30.66
CA PRO A 334 7.96 34.92 -30.46
C PRO A 334 8.95 35.50 -31.47
N PHE A 335 9.76 34.65 -32.12
CA PHE A 335 10.73 35.05 -33.15
C PHE A 335 10.14 35.08 -34.56
N LEU A 336 8.82 34.88 -34.72
CA LEU A 336 8.13 34.98 -36.02
C LEU A 336 8.14 36.43 -36.52
N PRO A 337 8.51 36.69 -37.80
CA PRO A 337 8.36 38.02 -38.40
C PRO A 337 6.89 38.49 -38.38
N LEU A 338 6.67 39.78 -38.14
CA LEU A 338 5.35 40.41 -37.94
C LEU A 338 4.35 40.10 -39.08
N GLU A 339 4.78 40.03 -40.34
CA GLU A 339 3.92 39.72 -41.50
C GLU A 339 3.37 38.27 -41.50
N ILE A 340 3.98 37.36 -40.74
CA ILE A 340 3.65 35.92 -40.71
C ILE A 340 2.88 35.56 -39.43
N PHE A 341 3.04 36.39 -38.39
CA PHE A 341 2.38 36.26 -37.10
C PHE A 341 0.86 36.16 -37.23
N ASP A 342 0.25 36.97 -38.10
CA ASP A 342 -1.21 37.04 -38.28
C ASP A 342 -1.85 35.69 -38.65
N ASN A 343 -1.13 34.80 -39.35
CA ASN A 343 -1.66 33.50 -39.76
C ASN A 343 -1.19 32.34 -38.86
N MET A 344 0.11 32.23 -38.59
CA MET A 344 0.66 31.10 -37.83
C MET A 344 0.55 31.30 -36.31
N GLY A 345 0.77 32.52 -35.83
CA GLY A 345 0.61 32.88 -34.42
C GLY A 345 -0.82 32.67 -33.95
N THR A 346 -1.79 33.18 -34.73
CA THR A 346 -3.23 32.96 -34.47
C THR A 346 -3.58 31.47 -34.40
N SER A 347 -3.05 30.65 -35.32
CA SER A 347 -3.31 29.21 -35.33
C SER A 347 -2.72 28.50 -34.10
N LEU A 348 -1.52 28.90 -33.64
CA LEU A 348 -0.91 28.37 -32.41
C LEU A 348 -1.69 28.80 -31.16
N LEU A 349 -2.14 30.05 -31.10
CA LEU A 349 -2.99 30.54 -30.01
C LEU A 349 -4.30 29.73 -29.94
N LEU A 350 -4.92 29.42 -31.08
CA LEU A 350 -6.11 28.56 -31.13
C LEU A 350 -5.82 27.13 -30.63
N ILE A 351 -4.64 26.57 -30.94
CA ILE A 351 -4.22 25.27 -30.41
C ILE A 351 -4.08 25.34 -28.88
N MET A 352 -3.42 26.37 -28.35
CA MET A 352 -3.24 26.56 -26.91
C MET A 352 -4.60 26.65 -26.21
N ILE A 353 -5.47 27.55 -26.66
CA ILE A 353 -6.81 27.75 -26.09
C ILE A 353 -7.63 26.45 -26.15
N ARG A 354 -7.56 25.70 -27.26
CA ARG A 354 -8.28 24.43 -27.38
C ARG A 354 -7.71 23.35 -26.45
N ALA A 355 -6.39 23.26 -26.31
CA ALA A 355 -5.71 22.26 -25.49
C ALA A 355 -5.90 22.51 -23.98
N GLN A 356 -6.21 23.74 -23.56
CA GLN A 356 -6.62 24.05 -22.18
C GLN A 356 -7.92 23.36 -21.77
N LYS A 357 -8.73 22.85 -22.72
CA LYS A 357 -9.83 21.93 -22.45
C LYS A 357 -9.36 20.48 -22.71
N PRO A 358 -8.85 19.77 -21.69
CA PRO A 358 -8.25 18.46 -21.90
C PRO A 358 -9.28 17.44 -22.39
N CYS A 359 -8.81 16.49 -23.17
CA CYS A 359 -9.57 15.31 -23.58
C CYS A 359 -9.59 14.32 -22.42
N CYS A 360 -10.78 13.92 -21.98
CA CYS A 360 -10.95 13.01 -20.85
C CYS A 360 -12.07 12.01 -21.12
N ILE A 361 -12.09 10.93 -20.35
CA ILE A 361 -13.24 10.03 -20.30
C ILE A 361 -14.10 10.45 -19.13
N THR A 362 -15.40 10.62 -19.34
CA THR A 362 -16.33 10.95 -18.28
C THR A 362 -17.06 9.70 -17.76
N ALA A 363 -17.49 9.76 -16.49
CA ALA A 363 -18.42 8.80 -15.92
C ALA A 363 -19.85 9.27 -16.18
N GLY A 364 -20.49 8.76 -17.25
CA GLY A 364 -21.87 9.11 -17.62
C GLY A 364 -22.10 10.60 -17.91
N GLY A 365 -21.04 11.36 -18.27
CA GLY A 365 -21.09 12.80 -18.47
C GLY A 365 -21.10 13.66 -17.20
N PHE A 366 -21.05 13.06 -16.00
CA PHE A 366 -21.11 13.80 -14.73
C PHE A 366 -19.77 14.44 -14.36
N PHE A 367 -18.68 13.67 -14.39
CA PHE A 367 -17.34 14.13 -14.03
C PHE A 367 -16.25 13.34 -14.79
N PRO A 368 -15.05 13.91 -14.99
CA PRO A 368 -13.93 13.22 -15.62
C PRO A 368 -13.39 12.10 -14.72
N VAL A 369 -13.03 10.98 -15.32
CA VAL A 369 -12.33 9.87 -14.66
C VAL A 369 -10.85 10.23 -14.55
N SER A 370 -10.37 10.39 -13.32
CA SER A 370 -8.99 10.76 -12.99
C SER A 370 -8.55 10.10 -11.69
N LEU A 371 -7.28 10.30 -11.31
CA LEU A 371 -6.76 9.81 -10.03
C LEU A 371 -7.49 10.44 -8.83
N GLU A 372 -7.99 11.67 -8.97
CA GLU A 372 -8.81 12.33 -7.96
C GLU A 372 -10.14 11.59 -7.74
N THR A 373 -10.74 11.09 -8.82
CA THR A 373 -11.94 10.25 -8.76
C THR A 373 -11.69 8.98 -7.96
N CYS A 374 -10.54 8.33 -8.15
CA CYS A 374 -10.12 7.16 -7.37
C CYS A 374 -10.05 7.50 -5.87
N MET A 375 -9.37 8.60 -5.53
CA MET A 375 -9.25 9.08 -4.16
C MET A 375 -10.60 9.44 -3.55
N ALA A 376 -11.52 10.02 -4.32
CA ALA A 376 -12.88 10.33 -3.88
C ALA A 376 -13.67 9.04 -3.57
N VAL A 377 -13.61 8.03 -4.44
CA VAL A 377 -14.26 6.72 -4.22
C VAL A 377 -13.68 6.01 -2.98
N LEU A 378 -12.37 6.07 -2.77
CA LEU A 378 -11.74 5.48 -1.59
C LEU A 378 -12.10 6.23 -0.31
N LYS A 379 -12.16 7.56 -0.35
CA LYS A 379 -12.61 8.39 0.78
C LYS A 379 -14.06 8.11 1.15
N THR A 380 -14.95 8.00 0.17
CA THR A 380 -16.36 7.66 0.44
C THR A 380 -16.49 6.24 0.95
N ALA A 381 -15.78 5.26 0.38
CA ALA A 381 -15.77 3.89 0.89
C ALA A 381 -15.23 3.81 2.33
N ALA A 382 -14.15 4.54 2.64
CA ALA A 382 -13.62 4.65 4.00
C ALA A 382 -14.60 5.34 4.95
N SER A 383 -15.35 6.35 4.48
CA SER A 383 -16.37 7.06 5.27
C SER A 383 -17.60 6.19 5.53
N TYR A 384 -18.08 5.42 4.55
CA TYR A 384 -19.15 4.44 4.76
C TYR A 384 -18.67 3.27 5.64
N PHE A 385 -17.40 2.86 5.49
CA PHE A 385 -16.78 1.90 6.39
C PHE A 385 -16.75 2.44 7.83
N THR A 386 -16.22 3.64 8.06
CA THR A 386 -16.24 4.24 9.41
C THR A 386 -17.67 4.46 9.89
N SER A 387 -18.61 4.87 9.05
CA SER A 387 -20.02 5.03 9.40
C SER A 387 -20.71 3.71 9.76
N SER A 388 -20.39 2.61 9.06
CA SER A 388 -20.89 1.26 9.41
C SER A 388 -20.24 0.70 10.68
N VAL A 389 -18.97 1.06 10.94
CA VAL A 389 -18.33 0.88 12.25
C VAL A 389 -19.07 1.71 13.31
N PHE A 390 -19.38 2.99 13.04
CA PHE A 390 -20.12 3.92 13.91
C PHE A 390 -21.59 3.49 14.16
N ALA A 391 -22.23 2.83 13.20
CA ALA A 391 -23.58 2.28 13.34
C ALA A 391 -23.60 0.98 14.16
N SER A 392 -22.52 0.19 14.08
CA SER A 392 -22.23 -0.93 15.01
C SER A 392 -21.77 -0.44 16.40
N ASP A 393 -21.51 0.86 16.55
CA ASP A 393 -20.82 1.48 17.70
C ASP A 393 -21.74 1.85 18.86
N ARG A 394 -23.08 1.72 18.72
CA ARG A 394 -23.99 1.89 19.88
C ARG A 394 -23.78 0.84 20.98
N THR A 395 -23.02 -0.22 20.71
CA THR A 395 -22.62 -1.23 21.70
C THR A 395 -21.13 -1.18 22.07
N MET A 396 -20.34 -0.25 21.51
CA MET A 396 -18.89 -0.42 21.44
C MET A 396 -18.03 0.74 22.00
N ASN A 397 -18.52 1.39 23.06
CA ASN A 397 -17.77 2.37 23.88
C ASN A 397 -16.48 1.83 24.57
N LYS A 398 -15.91 0.69 24.10
CA LYS A 398 -14.64 0.10 24.55
C LYS A 398 -13.55 -0.04 23.46
N LYS A 399 -13.76 0.29 22.17
CA LYS A 399 -12.73 0.08 21.10
C LYS A 399 -12.31 1.34 20.32
N LYS A 400 -12.04 2.44 21.02
CA LYS A 400 -11.84 3.77 20.41
C LYS A 400 -10.56 3.97 19.57
N PHE A 401 -9.52 3.12 19.67
CA PHE A 401 -8.23 3.35 19.00
C PHE A 401 -7.74 2.13 18.20
N PHE A 402 -7.63 2.28 16.87
CA PHE A 402 -7.18 1.22 15.96
C PHE A 402 -5.72 0.83 16.23
N SER A 403 -4.82 1.81 16.40
CA SER A 403 -3.40 1.57 16.65
C SER A 403 -3.18 0.75 17.93
N VAL A 404 -3.92 1.09 19.00
CA VAL A 404 -3.91 0.38 20.29
C VAL A 404 -4.42 -1.04 20.14
N ASN A 405 -5.51 -1.25 19.39
CA ASN A 405 -6.06 -2.59 19.19
C ASN A 405 -5.11 -3.50 18.39
N VAL A 406 -4.43 -2.96 17.38
CA VAL A 406 -3.42 -3.71 16.62
C VAL A 406 -2.23 -4.06 17.49
N ALA A 407 -1.68 -3.11 18.24
CA ALA A 407 -0.58 -3.36 19.18
C ALA A 407 -0.97 -4.38 20.25
N ARG A 408 -2.17 -4.26 20.84
CA ARG A 408 -2.73 -5.22 21.79
C ARG A 408 -2.86 -6.62 21.19
N PHE A 409 -3.31 -6.73 19.95
CA PHE A 409 -3.43 -8.02 19.26
C PHE A 409 -2.06 -8.68 19.04
N LEU A 410 -1.08 -7.93 18.53
CA LEU A 410 0.28 -8.42 18.31
C LEU A 410 0.97 -8.85 19.62
N MET A 411 0.84 -8.05 20.67
CA MET A 411 1.41 -8.35 21.99
C MET A 411 0.73 -9.58 22.64
N LYS A 412 -0.58 -9.77 22.45
CA LYS A 412 -1.30 -10.97 22.88
C LYS A 412 -0.84 -12.23 22.15
N LEU A 413 -0.58 -12.16 20.84
CA LEU A 413 -0.10 -13.31 20.05
C LEU A 413 1.23 -13.87 20.57
N ILE A 414 2.07 -13.02 21.16
CA ILE A 414 3.39 -13.39 21.68
C ILE A 414 3.33 -13.76 23.17
N GLY A 415 2.17 -13.55 23.82
CA GLY A 415 1.97 -13.83 25.24
C GLY A 415 2.41 -12.69 26.18
N PHE A 416 2.78 -11.52 25.63
CA PHE A 416 3.17 -10.33 26.38
C PHE A 416 1.99 -9.37 26.56
N TRP A 417 0.93 -9.84 27.24
CA TRP A 417 -0.19 -8.98 27.63
C TRP A 417 -0.73 -9.36 29.02
N SER A 418 -1.48 -8.45 29.64
CA SER A 418 -2.16 -8.68 30.92
C SER A 418 -3.66 -8.80 30.72
N THR A 419 -4.26 -9.84 31.28
CA THR A 419 -5.72 -10.05 31.26
C THR A 419 -6.24 -10.31 32.65
N ASP A 420 -7.47 -9.87 32.93
CA ASP A 420 -8.08 -10.03 34.26
C ASP A 420 -8.66 -11.43 34.48
N THR A 421 -8.86 -12.22 33.40
CA THR A 421 -9.33 -13.60 33.51
C THR A 421 -8.18 -14.60 33.67
N VAL A 422 -8.33 -15.54 34.62
CA VAL A 422 -7.31 -16.55 34.92
C VAL A 422 -7.04 -17.48 33.73
N ASN A 423 -8.09 -17.81 32.95
CA ASN A 423 -7.98 -18.69 31.79
C ASN A 423 -7.22 -18.03 30.63
N GLU A 424 -7.50 -16.77 30.33
CA GLU A 424 -6.73 -16.03 29.30
C GLU A 424 -5.28 -15.83 29.74
N GLN A 425 -5.04 -15.57 31.03
CA GLN A 425 -3.68 -15.41 31.54
C GLN A 425 -2.86 -16.71 31.44
N ARG A 426 -3.50 -17.88 31.66
CA ARG A 426 -2.88 -19.19 31.41
C ARG A 426 -2.57 -19.39 29.94
N LEU A 427 -3.49 -19.04 29.03
CA LEU A 427 -3.27 -19.11 27.59
C LEU A 427 -2.11 -18.22 27.14
N LEU A 428 -2.02 -16.98 27.64
CA LEU A 428 -0.91 -16.07 27.33
C LEU A 428 0.44 -16.59 27.82
N ASN A 429 0.48 -17.22 29.00
CA ASN A 429 1.72 -17.85 29.49
C ASN A 429 2.10 -19.07 28.64
N LEU A 430 1.13 -19.86 28.15
CA LEU A 430 1.38 -20.96 27.21
C LEU A 430 1.92 -20.43 25.88
N LEU A 431 1.30 -19.39 25.32
CA LEU A 431 1.77 -18.73 24.10
C LEU A 431 3.19 -18.18 24.26
N LEU A 432 3.50 -17.57 25.41
CA LEU A 432 4.85 -17.10 25.73
C LEU A 432 5.86 -18.26 25.82
N SER A 433 5.48 -19.39 26.43
CA SER A 433 6.36 -20.56 26.46
C SER A 433 6.61 -21.12 25.05
N TYR A 434 5.57 -21.12 24.20
CA TYR A 434 5.68 -21.50 22.79
C TYR A 434 6.60 -20.57 22.01
N THR A 435 6.48 -19.24 22.16
CA THR A 435 7.31 -18.27 21.44
C THR A 435 8.79 -18.41 21.81
N ILE A 436 9.10 -18.62 23.09
CA ILE A 436 10.48 -18.85 23.55
C ILE A 436 11.05 -20.14 22.93
N ILE A 437 10.30 -21.24 22.95
CA ILE A 437 10.74 -22.51 22.38
C ILE A 437 10.93 -22.39 20.86
N ALA A 438 9.98 -21.77 20.15
CA ALA A 438 10.04 -21.58 18.71
C ALA A 438 11.25 -20.74 18.29
N VAL A 439 11.53 -19.62 18.97
CA VAL A 439 12.69 -18.77 18.70
C VAL A 439 14.00 -19.48 19.02
N ALA A 440 14.05 -20.29 20.10
CA ALA A 440 15.24 -21.07 20.44
C ALA A 440 15.56 -22.14 19.38
N ILE A 441 14.53 -22.83 18.86
CA ILE A 441 14.69 -23.80 17.77
C ILE A 441 15.15 -23.09 16.49
N ALA A 442 14.53 -21.96 16.13
CA ALA A 442 14.92 -21.18 14.96
C ALA A 442 16.39 -20.72 15.05
N LEU A 443 16.82 -20.22 16.22
CA LEU A 443 18.20 -19.82 16.42
C LEU A 443 19.17 -21.00 16.31
N TRP A 444 18.80 -22.17 16.82
CA TRP A 444 19.64 -23.36 16.72
C TRP A 444 19.85 -23.79 15.25
N ILE A 445 18.78 -23.74 14.44
CA ILE A 445 18.84 -24.02 13.00
C ILE A 445 19.77 -23.03 12.31
N GLU A 446 19.53 -21.72 12.49
CA GLU A 446 20.32 -20.67 11.85
C GLU A 446 21.79 -20.67 12.31
N ALA A 447 22.05 -20.97 13.58
CA ALA A 447 23.42 -21.05 14.09
C ALA A 447 24.19 -22.23 13.50
N TYR A 448 23.51 -23.36 13.26
CA TYR A 448 24.11 -24.51 12.57
C TYR A 448 24.38 -24.19 11.10
N ASP A 449 23.43 -23.58 10.39
CA ASP A 449 23.60 -23.18 8.99
C ASP A 449 24.74 -22.16 8.83
N PHE A 450 24.80 -21.19 9.73
CA PHE A 450 25.91 -20.24 9.81
C PHE A 450 27.26 -20.92 10.03
N TYR A 451 27.32 -21.95 10.90
CA TYR A 451 28.54 -22.72 11.15
C TYR A 451 29.00 -23.51 9.91
N VAL A 452 28.07 -24.13 9.19
CA VAL A 452 28.38 -24.87 7.96
C VAL A 452 28.85 -23.92 6.85
N SER A 453 28.24 -22.74 6.76
CA SER A 453 28.55 -21.73 5.75
C SER A 453 29.83 -20.91 6.01
N LEU A 454 30.56 -21.15 7.10
CA LEU A 454 31.78 -20.41 7.47
C LEU A 454 32.89 -20.43 6.41
N ALA A 455 32.93 -21.47 5.57
CA ALA A 455 33.96 -21.63 4.55
C ALA A 455 33.72 -20.79 3.29
N GLU A 456 32.48 -20.37 3.03
CA GLU A 456 32.09 -19.65 1.81
C GLU A 456 31.54 -18.26 2.14
N PHE A 457 32.26 -17.19 1.76
CA PHE A 457 31.91 -15.81 2.13
C PHE A 457 30.50 -15.37 1.68
N TYR A 458 30.09 -15.75 0.46
CA TYR A 458 28.75 -15.41 -0.04
C TYR A 458 27.63 -16.16 0.68
N ALA A 459 27.85 -17.43 1.04
CA ALA A 459 26.90 -18.21 1.84
C ALA A 459 26.83 -17.67 3.28
N LEU A 460 27.97 -17.29 3.85
CA LEU A 460 28.06 -16.66 5.17
C LEU A 460 27.27 -15.36 5.25
N THR A 461 27.40 -14.48 4.24
CA THR A 461 26.65 -13.22 4.21
C THR A 461 25.15 -13.44 3.97
N TYR A 462 24.77 -14.48 3.23
CA TYR A 462 23.36 -14.87 3.04
C TYR A 462 22.73 -15.37 4.34
N THR A 463 23.37 -16.33 5.01
CA THR A 463 22.93 -16.90 6.30
C THR A 463 22.95 -15.86 7.42
N ALA A 464 23.89 -14.91 7.39
CA ALA A 464 23.88 -13.77 8.30
C ALA A 464 22.60 -12.92 8.16
N CYS A 465 22.07 -12.73 6.94
CA CYS A 465 20.83 -11.97 6.73
C CYS A 465 19.60 -12.65 7.33
N SER A 466 19.53 -13.98 7.37
CA SER A 466 18.44 -14.73 7.99
C SER A 466 18.61 -14.90 9.51
N ALA A 467 19.85 -15.08 9.98
CA ALA A 467 20.15 -15.29 11.39
C ALA A 467 20.02 -14.01 12.24
N MET A 468 20.43 -12.86 11.71
CA MET A 468 20.41 -11.58 12.47
C MET A 468 19.02 -11.15 12.96
N PRO A 469 17.92 -11.21 12.16
CA PRO A 469 16.57 -10.94 12.64
C PRO A 469 16.16 -11.84 13.83
N VAL A 470 16.50 -13.13 13.77
CA VAL A 470 16.20 -14.09 14.86
C VAL A 470 16.99 -13.75 16.11
N ALA A 471 18.27 -13.36 15.97
CA ALA A 471 19.09 -12.89 17.07
C ALA A 471 18.51 -11.61 17.73
N VAL A 472 17.98 -10.67 16.94
CA VAL A 472 17.30 -9.47 17.45
C VAL A 472 16.06 -9.83 18.26
N ILE A 473 15.26 -10.79 17.80
CA ILE A 473 14.08 -11.27 18.54
C ILE A 473 14.50 -11.87 19.88
N LEU A 474 15.51 -12.74 19.88
CA LEU A 474 16.01 -13.35 21.11
C LEU A 474 16.52 -12.29 22.09
N MET A 475 17.32 -11.33 21.61
CA MET A 475 17.83 -10.23 22.43
C MET A 475 16.69 -9.44 23.08
N LYS A 476 15.64 -9.11 22.33
CA LYS A 476 14.45 -8.43 22.88
C LYS A 476 13.76 -9.29 23.93
N LEU A 477 13.59 -10.59 23.69
CA LEU A 477 12.98 -11.50 24.67
C LEU A 477 13.81 -11.57 25.96
N ILE A 478 15.14 -11.68 25.86
CA ILE A 478 16.04 -11.70 27.03
C ILE A 478 15.91 -10.42 27.86
N ILE A 479 15.74 -9.26 27.21
CA ILE A 479 15.62 -7.96 27.90
C ILE A 479 14.21 -7.76 28.49
N PHE A 480 13.15 -8.13 27.76
CA PHE A 480 11.77 -7.87 28.20
C PHE A 480 11.20 -8.91 29.16
N LEU A 481 11.72 -10.15 29.16
CA LEU A 481 11.24 -11.20 30.08
C LEU A 481 11.44 -10.83 31.57
N PRO A 482 12.63 -10.37 32.02
CA PRO A 482 12.83 -9.89 33.39
C PRO A 482 11.93 -8.70 33.73
N ASN A 483 11.75 -7.78 32.77
CA ASN A 483 10.99 -6.53 32.95
C ASN A 483 9.48 -6.69 32.69
N ARG A 484 8.98 -7.92 32.51
CA ARG A 484 7.58 -8.18 32.12
C ARG A 484 6.56 -7.54 33.07
N LYS A 485 6.82 -7.57 34.37
CA LYS A 485 5.91 -6.98 35.38
C LYS A 485 5.80 -5.46 35.20
N ASP A 486 6.92 -4.81 34.93
CA ASP A 486 7.01 -3.37 34.75
C ASP A 486 6.32 -2.95 33.45
N ILE A 487 6.52 -3.70 32.36
CA ILE A 487 5.80 -3.49 31.09
C ILE A 487 4.29 -3.61 31.28
N VAL A 488 3.82 -4.64 31.99
CA VAL A 488 2.39 -4.82 32.28
C VAL A 488 1.83 -3.66 33.11
N LYS A 489 2.57 -3.21 34.12
CA LYS A 489 2.20 -2.06 34.93
C LYS A 489 2.11 -0.80 34.07
N LEU A 490 3.07 -0.60 33.17
CA LEU A 490 3.10 0.52 32.24
C LEU A 490 1.91 0.49 31.27
N ILE A 491 1.54 -0.68 30.74
CA ILE A 491 0.36 -0.85 29.88
C ILE A 491 -0.91 -0.43 30.60
N ARG A 492 -1.13 -0.98 31.81
CA ARG A 492 -2.33 -0.65 32.61
C ARG A 492 -2.40 0.83 32.93
N TYR A 493 -1.28 1.42 33.31
CA TYR A 493 -1.17 2.85 33.56
C TYR A 493 -1.53 3.67 32.30
N THR A 494 -1.03 3.27 31.14
CA THR A 494 -1.32 3.94 29.85
C THR A 494 -2.79 3.82 29.48
N GLU A 495 -3.39 2.64 29.68
CA GLU A 495 -4.81 2.40 29.43
C GLU A 495 -5.69 3.30 30.29
N GLU A 496 -5.46 3.30 31.61
CA GLU A 496 -6.28 4.02 32.58
C GLU A 496 -6.07 5.54 32.52
N CYS A 497 -4.81 5.98 32.44
CA CYS A 497 -4.48 7.40 32.54
C CYS A 497 -4.48 8.13 31.19
N PHE A 498 -4.21 7.45 30.07
CA PHE A 498 -4.09 8.09 28.77
C PHE A 498 -5.20 7.69 27.80
N TRP A 499 -5.36 6.41 27.47
CA TRP A 499 -6.25 6.01 26.38
C TRP A 499 -7.74 6.07 26.75
N PHE A 500 -8.12 5.74 27.99
CA PHE A 500 -9.54 5.72 28.40
C PHE A 500 -9.95 6.91 29.27
N LYS A 501 -9.06 7.89 29.45
CA LYS A 501 -9.37 9.13 30.15
C LYS A 501 -10.25 10.04 29.28
N GLU A 502 -11.18 10.76 29.90
CA GLU A 502 -11.97 11.78 29.19
C GLU A 502 -11.16 13.07 29.03
N TYR A 503 -11.11 13.56 27.80
CA TYR A 503 -10.47 14.82 27.43
C TYR A 503 -11.48 15.83 26.90
N ASP A 504 -11.08 17.10 26.94
CA ASP A 504 -11.68 18.20 26.21
C ASP A 504 -11.62 17.98 24.68
N GLU A 505 -12.29 18.85 23.91
CA GLU A 505 -12.37 18.72 22.46
C GLU A 505 -10.98 18.77 21.80
N PHE A 506 -10.09 19.64 22.31
CA PHE A 506 -8.71 19.71 21.84
C PHE A 506 -7.94 18.42 22.14
N GLY A 507 -7.99 17.91 23.37
CA GLY A 507 -7.31 16.66 23.73
C GLY A 507 -7.82 15.45 22.95
N LYS A 508 -9.12 15.39 22.64
CA LYS A 508 -9.68 14.36 21.74
C LYS A 508 -9.09 14.46 20.34
N LYS A 509 -8.99 15.67 19.76
CA LYS A 509 -8.41 15.89 18.43
C LYS A 509 -6.93 15.46 18.38
N ILE A 510 -6.15 15.79 19.40
CA ILE A 510 -4.74 15.36 19.50
C ILE A 510 -4.64 13.84 19.57
N LEU A 511 -5.48 13.18 20.37
CA LEU A 511 -5.45 11.72 20.51
C LEU A 511 -5.86 11.00 19.21
N ASP A 512 -6.79 11.57 18.44
CA ASP A 512 -7.16 11.07 17.11
C ASP A 512 -6.01 11.25 16.10
N GLU A 513 -5.29 12.37 16.16
CA GLU A 513 -4.13 12.63 15.32
C GLU A 513 -2.97 11.68 15.63
N VAL A 514 -2.70 11.44 16.92
CA VAL A 514 -1.75 10.42 17.41
C VAL A 514 -2.15 9.02 16.94
N ASN A 515 -3.44 8.66 17.06
CA ASN A 515 -3.94 7.37 16.61
C ASN A 515 -3.82 7.21 15.08
N LYS A 516 -4.10 8.26 14.30
CA LYS A 516 -3.93 8.25 12.84
C LYS A 516 -2.47 8.10 12.44
N LYS A 517 -1.56 8.90 13.02
CA LYS A 517 -0.11 8.82 12.78
C LYS A 517 0.43 7.45 13.17
N GLY A 518 0.08 6.96 14.36
CA GLY A 518 0.44 5.63 14.84
C GLY A 518 -0.09 4.51 13.93
N SER A 519 -1.35 4.59 13.48
CA SER A 519 -1.94 3.60 12.57
C SER A 519 -1.20 3.54 11.23
N ILE A 520 -0.83 4.69 10.66
CA ILE A 520 -0.04 4.74 9.42
C ILE A 520 1.33 4.09 9.63
N LEU A 521 2.06 4.47 10.68
CA LEU A 521 3.39 3.93 10.97
C LEU A 521 3.37 2.43 11.22
N ILE A 522 2.40 1.93 11.99
CA ILE A 522 2.23 0.50 12.29
C ILE A 522 1.88 -0.28 11.02
N CYS A 523 0.93 0.20 10.21
CA CYS A 523 0.55 -0.47 8.96
C CYS A 523 1.70 -0.50 7.94
N CYS A 524 2.44 0.61 7.78
CA CYS A 524 3.59 0.65 6.88
C CYS A 524 4.70 -0.30 7.35
N PHE A 525 5.03 -0.30 8.65
CA PHE A 525 6.09 -1.15 9.18
C PHE A 525 5.73 -2.64 9.10
N THR A 526 4.51 -3.01 9.50
CA THR A 526 4.03 -4.39 9.36
C THR A 526 3.99 -4.83 7.89
N PHE A 527 3.56 -3.97 6.96
CA PHE A 527 3.60 -4.27 5.53
C PHE A 527 5.01 -4.54 5.02
N CYS A 528 6.00 -3.71 5.38
CA CYS A 528 7.39 -3.91 4.95
C CYS A 528 7.97 -5.23 5.46
N VAL A 529 7.76 -5.56 6.75
CA VAL A 529 8.22 -6.83 7.34
C VAL A 529 7.53 -8.03 6.68
N GLN A 530 6.22 -7.94 6.46
CA GLN A 530 5.47 -9.04 5.82
C GLN A 530 5.85 -9.22 4.35
N SER A 531 6.19 -8.16 3.62
CA SER A 531 6.73 -8.25 2.26
C SER A 531 7.97 -9.15 2.21
N THR A 532 8.88 -9.00 3.19
CA THR A 532 10.08 -9.85 3.32
C THR A 532 9.74 -11.29 3.69
N VAL A 533 8.82 -11.51 4.64
CA VAL A 533 8.33 -12.85 4.99
C VAL A 533 7.72 -13.55 3.77
N TYR A 534 6.90 -12.85 2.99
CA TYR A 534 6.32 -13.41 1.76
C TYR A 534 7.38 -13.68 0.69
N ALA A 535 8.41 -12.84 0.57
CA ALA A 535 9.51 -13.11 -0.34
C ALA A 535 10.26 -14.41 0.03
N TYR A 536 10.60 -14.60 1.32
CA TYR A 536 11.19 -15.85 1.82
C TYR A 536 10.28 -17.08 1.61
N MET A 537 8.95 -16.91 1.65
CA MET A 537 7.99 -17.98 1.37
C MET A 537 7.90 -18.34 -0.12
N LEU A 538 7.92 -17.34 -1.01
CA LEU A 538 7.65 -17.53 -2.44
C LEU A 538 8.88 -17.99 -3.22
N ILE A 539 10.08 -17.58 -2.83
CA ILE A 539 11.33 -17.93 -3.54
C ILE A 539 11.55 -19.43 -3.64
N PRO A 540 11.50 -20.23 -2.56
CA PRO A 540 11.69 -21.67 -2.65
C PRO A 540 10.56 -22.34 -3.45
N LEU A 541 9.34 -21.80 -3.45
CA LEU A 541 8.25 -22.30 -4.31
C LEU A 541 8.55 -22.10 -5.80
N ILE A 542 9.17 -20.98 -6.17
CA ILE A 542 9.55 -20.68 -7.56
C ILE A 542 10.78 -21.49 -7.97
N GLU A 543 11.82 -21.54 -7.13
CA GLU A 543 13.08 -22.22 -7.43
C GLU A 543 12.93 -23.76 -7.48
N ASN A 544 11.88 -24.32 -6.87
CA ASN A 544 11.57 -25.74 -6.95
C ASN A 544 10.76 -26.15 -8.20
N ILE A 545 10.25 -25.20 -8.98
CA ILE A 545 9.50 -25.52 -10.21
C ILE A 545 10.46 -26.16 -11.22
N GLY A 546 10.24 -27.44 -11.53
CA GLY A 546 11.04 -28.19 -12.51
C GLY A 546 12.26 -28.91 -11.93
N LYS A 547 12.44 -28.93 -10.60
CA LYS A 547 13.47 -29.74 -9.93
C LYS A 547 12.96 -31.12 -9.56
N ASN A 548 13.86 -32.11 -9.59
CA ASN A 548 13.58 -33.47 -9.12
C ASN A 548 13.43 -33.51 -7.59
N GLU A 549 12.84 -34.58 -7.06
CA GLU A 549 12.58 -34.72 -5.61
C GLU A 549 13.86 -34.66 -4.77
N SER A 550 14.99 -35.10 -5.30
CA SER A 550 16.30 -35.04 -4.62
C SER A 550 16.88 -33.63 -4.49
N ASP A 551 16.43 -32.68 -5.33
CA ASP A 551 17.10 -31.38 -5.51
C ASP A 551 16.24 -30.21 -5.02
N ARG A 552 15.16 -30.49 -4.28
CA ARG A 552 14.23 -29.49 -3.76
C ARG A 552 14.91 -28.63 -2.68
N ILE A 553 14.78 -27.32 -2.77
CA ILE A 553 15.34 -26.34 -1.82
C ILE A 553 14.28 -25.95 -0.78
N LEU A 554 14.68 -25.88 0.49
CA LEU A 554 13.87 -25.35 1.58
C LEU A 554 14.11 -23.83 1.78
N PRO A 555 13.17 -23.08 2.39
CA PRO A 555 13.41 -21.69 2.77
C PRO A 555 14.70 -21.48 3.58
N PHE A 556 14.97 -22.40 4.51
CA PHE A 556 16.21 -22.46 5.29
C PHE A 556 16.75 -23.89 5.27
N ASP A 557 18.05 -24.03 5.07
CA ASP A 557 18.70 -25.34 5.04
C ASP A 557 18.68 -25.95 6.45
N VAL A 558 18.11 -27.14 6.55
CA VAL A 558 17.96 -27.87 7.82
C VAL A 558 18.60 -29.23 7.65
N TRP A 559 19.41 -29.63 8.62
CA TRP A 559 19.98 -30.97 8.68
C TRP A 559 19.38 -31.75 9.86
N LEU A 560 18.57 -32.76 9.55
CA LEU A 560 18.02 -33.70 10.52
C LEU A 560 18.73 -35.04 10.28
N GLY A 561 19.77 -35.30 11.07
CA GLY A 561 20.66 -36.45 10.88
C GLY A 561 19.92 -37.76 10.64
N GLY A 562 20.15 -38.36 9.46
CA GLY A 562 19.64 -39.67 9.07
C GLY A 562 18.31 -39.69 8.31
N VAL A 563 17.65 -38.53 8.07
CA VAL A 563 16.42 -38.44 7.28
C VAL A 563 16.65 -37.59 6.03
N ASP A 564 16.32 -38.14 4.85
CA ASP A 564 16.35 -37.40 3.59
C ASP A 564 15.16 -36.43 3.51
N ILE A 565 15.36 -35.19 3.96
CA ILE A 565 14.30 -34.16 4.07
C ILE A 565 13.79 -33.73 2.69
N HIS A 566 14.54 -33.96 1.62
CA HIS A 566 14.13 -33.62 0.25
C HIS A 566 13.04 -34.56 -0.30
N LEU A 567 12.89 -35.76 0.28
CA LEU A 567 11.88 -36.74 -0.14
C LEU A 567 10.49 -36.44 0.42
N SER A 568 9.46 -36.70 -0.40
CA SER A 568 8.06 -36.64 0.03
C SER A 568 7.74 -37.82 0.97
N PRO A 569 7.05 -37.65 2.11
CA PRO A 569 6.31 -36.46 2.57
C PRO A 569 7.09 -35.53 3.53
N TYR A 570 8.36 -35.83 3.82
CA TYR A 570 9.14 -35.11 4.84
C TYR A 570 9.41 -33.67 4.43
N PHE A 571 9.63 -33.44 3.13
CA PHE A 571 9.80 -32.12 2.55
C PHE A 571 8.60 -31.21 2.84
N GLU A 572 7.38 -31.71 2.58
CA GLU A 572 6.14 -30.94 2.74
C GLU A 572 5.90 -30.58 4.21
N TRP A 573 6.22 -31.48 5.14
CA TRP A 573 6.15 -31.23 6.58
C TRP A 573 7.18 -30.19 7.03
N ALA A 574 8.44 -30.34 6.64
CA ALA A 574 9.50 -29.40 6.97
C ALA A 574 9.22 -28.01 6.40
N PHE A 575 8.81 -27.94 5.13
CA PHE A 575 8.42 -26.70 4.46
C PHE A 575 7.28 -26.00 5.20
N THR A 576 6.20 -26.73 5.53
CA THR A 576 5.05 -26.16 6.24
C THR A 576 5.44 -25.63 7.62
N MET A 577 6.25 -26.37 8.38
CA MET A 577 6.73 -25.94 9.70
C MET A 577 7.62 -24.70 9.61
N GLN A 578 8.54 -24.65 8.63
CA GLN A 578 9.39 -23.47 8.39
C GLN A 578 8.57 -22.24 8.01
N ILE A 579 7.53 -22.38 7.17
CA ILE A 579 6.64 -21.27 6.82
C ILE A 579 5.88 -20.74 8.04
N ILE A 580 5.35 -21.62 8.90
CA ILE A 580 4.67 -21.21 10.14
C ILE A 580 5.66 -20.48 11.06
N ALA A 581 6.88 -21.02 11.22
CA ALA A 581 7.93 -20.42 12.03
C ALA A 581 8.36 -19.04 11.49
N LEU A 582 8.46 -18.88 10.16
CA LEU A 582 8.82 -17.63 9.50
C LEU A 582 7.75 -16.54 9.66
N ILE A 583 6.47 -16.90 9.54
CA ILE A 583 5.37 -15.97 9.82
C ILE A 583 5.40 -15.54 11.28
N HIS A 584 5.62 -16.49 12.20
CA HIS A 584 5.68 -16.22 13.62
C HIS A 584 6.89 -15.33 14.00
N SER A 585 8.07 -15.60 13.43
CA SER A 585 9.27 -14.79 13.67
C SER A 585 9.11 -13.37 13.12
N GLY A 586 8.52 -13.19 11.94
CA GLY A 586 8.19 -11.88 11.40
C GLY A 586 7.25 -11.06 12.28
N LEU A 587 6.26 -11.71 12.92
CA LEU A 587 5.40 -11.06 13.91
C LEU A 587 6.15 -10.70 15.20
N CYS A 588 7.02 -11.59 15.69
CA CYS A 588 7.84 -11.34 16.86
C CYS A 588 8.84 -10.20 16.64
N PHE A 589 9.36 -10.06 15.41
CA PHE A 589 10.30 -9.01 15.05
C PHE A 589 9.72 -7.61 15.22
N CYS A 590 8.47 -7.39 14.79
CA CYS A 590 7.86 -6.06 14.75
C CYS A 590 7.11 -5.64 16.04
N CYS A 591 6.65 -6.60 16.86
CA CYS A 591 5.72 -6.34 17.96
C CYS A 591 6.21 -5.33 19.01
N PHE A 592 7.44 -5.50 19.53
CA PHE A 592 7.98 -4.68 20.61
C PHE A 592 8.29 -3.27 20.13
N ASP A 593 8.69 -3.11 18.87
CA ASP A 593 8.99 -1.81 18.27
C ASP A 593 7.70 -1.03 17.99
N ILE A 594 6.66 -1.72 17.51
CA ILE A 594 5.31 -1.16 17.37
C ILE A 594 4.79 -0.67 18.72
N PHE A 595 4.99 -1.48 19.76
CA PHE A 595 4.57 -1.14 21.10
C PHE A 595 5.32 0.09 21.64
N LEU A 596 6.65 0.11 21.54
CA LEU A 596 7.47 1.28 21.94
C LEU A 596 7.07 2.55 21.16
N CYS A 597 6.88 2.44 19.85
CA CYS A 597 6.40 3.54 19.00
C CYS A 597 5.07 4.10 19.50
N LEU A 598 4.10 3.24 19.81
CA LEU A 598 2.79 3.66 20.30
C LEU A 598 2.87 4.38 21.66
N LEU A 599 3.69 3.90 22.58
CA LEU A 599 3.87 4.55 23.89
C LEU A 599 4.52 5.93 23.72
N ASN A 600 5.58 6.04 22.92
CA ASN A 600 6.25 7.32 22.63
C ASN A 600 5.30 8.33 21.99
N LEU A 601 4.52 7.93 20.99
CA LEU A 601 3.54 8.81 20.34
C LEU A 601 2.41 9.21 21.31
N THR A 602 1.98 8.30 22.19
CA THR A 602 0.96 8.60 23.21
C THR A 602 1.47 9.66 24.17
N VAL A 603 2.69 9.52 24.68
CA VAL A 603 3.30 10.49 25.60
C VAL A 603 3.57 11.83 24.92
N ALA A 604 4.08 11.83 23.69
CA ALA A 604 4.22 13.06 22.91
C ALA A 604 2.88 13.79 22.73
N GLY A 605 1.79 13.04 22.48
CA GLY A 605 0.43 13.57 22.50
C GLY A 605 0.02 14.17 23.83
N GLN A 606 0.37 13.55 24.96
CA GLN A 606 0.09 14.10 26.29
C GLN A 606 0.88 15.39 26.57
N PHE A 607 2.13 15.49 26.10
CA PHE A 607 2.87 16.74 26.16
C PHE A 607 2.19 17.86 25.35
N LYS A 608 1.65 17.57 24.15
CA LYS A 608 0.82 18.55 23.40
C LYS A 608 -0.42 18.99 24.15
N ILE A 609 -1.11 18.07 24.82
CA ILE A 609 -2.28 18.42 25.65
C ILE A 609 -1.87 19.31 26.81
N LEU A 610 -0.72 19.04 27.44
CA LEU A 610 -0.17 19.89 28.49
C LEU A 610 0.21 21.28 27.95
N GLN A 611 0.86 21.37 26.79
CA GLN A 611 1.19 22.64 26.14
C GLN A 611 -0.07 23.51 25.98
N HIS A 612 -1.13 22.94 25.40
CA HIS A 612 -2.39 23.67 25.22
C HIS A 612 -3.01 24.13 26.54
N ARG A 613 -3.04 23.27 27.57
CA ARG A 613 -3.56 23.64 28.90
C ARG A 613 -2.76 24.76 29.57
N LEU A 614 -1.45 24.83 29.30
CA LEU A 614 -0.62 25.93 29.77
C LEU A 614 -0.95 27.22 29.02
N GLU A 615 -1.06 27.19 27.69
CA GLU A 615 -1.36 28.38 26.87
C GLU A 615 -2.68 29.05 27.27
N ILE A 616 -3.73 28.26 27.51
CA ILE A 616 -5.05 28.77 27.89
C ILE A 616 -5.20 29.06 29.40
N LEU A 617 -4.14 28.88 30.20
CA LEU A 617 -4.20 28.93 31.67
C LEU A 617 -4.82 30.24 32.20
N PHE A 618 -4.54 31.36 31.52
CA PHE A 618 -5.02 32.69 31.93
C PHE A 618 -6.16 33.24 31.08
N ASP A 619 -6.58 32.55 30.01
CA ASP A 619 -7.59 33.05 29.07
C ASP A 619 -8.95 33.28 29.75
N ASN A 620 -9.32 32.43 30.71
CA ASN A 620 -10.56 32.60 31.47
C ASN A 620 -10.50 33.72 32.51
N SER A 621 -9.30 34.12 32.93
CA SER A 621 -9.08 35.14 33.99
C SER A 621 -8.91 36.57 33.45
N ILE A 622 -8.92 36.74 32.11
CA ILE A 622 -8.64 38.01 31.43
C ILE A 622 -9.89 38.48 30.68
N LEU A 623 -10.45 39.64 31.05
CA LEU A 623 -11.52 40.31 30.29
C LEU A 623 -10.95 41.40 29.38
N TYR A 624 -11.37 41.41 28.11
CA TYR A 624 -11.06 42.48 27.16
C TYR A 624 -12.03 43.65 27.40
N THR A 625 -11.53 44.75 27.96
CA THR A 625 -12.30 46.00 28.04
C THR A 625 -12.25 46.71 26.68
N LYS A 626 -13.28 47.49 26.33
CA LYS A 626 -13.40 48.30 25.09
C LYS A 626 -12.20 49.22 24.78
N ASN A 627 -11.29 49.42 25.74
CA ASN A 627 -10.07 50.23 25.64
C ASN A 627 -8.75 49.40 25.60
N ASN A 628 -8.80 48.08 25.38
CA ASN A 628 -7.63 47.18 25.42
C ASN A 628 -6.88 47.12 26.78
N GLU A 629 -7.50 47.58 27.88
CA GLU A 629 -6.96 47.40 29.22
C GLU A 629 -7.36 46.03 29.78
N TYR A 630 -6.34 45.23 30.13
CA TYR A 630 -6.46 43.91 30.74
C TYR A 630 -6.86 44.06 32.21
N VAL A 631 -8.06 43.60 32.57
CA VAL A 631 -8.52 43.55 33.97
C VAL A 631 -8.59 42.08 34.39
N ILE A 632 -7.87 41.73 35.46
CA ILE A 632 -7.84 40.38 36.03
C ILE A 632 -8.83 40.33 37.19
N HIS A 633 -9.74 39.36 37.20
CA HIS A 633 -10.63 39.12 38.35
C HIS A 633 -9.84 38.53 39.52
N GLU A 634 -9.82 39.21 40.68
CA GLU A 634 -9.17 38.72 41.91
C GLU A 634 -9.82 37.45 42.45
N ASP A 635 -11.12 37.25 42.18
CA ASP A 635 -11.92 36.10 42.64
C ASP A 635 -11.55 34.78 41.93
N ASP A 636 -10.96 34.83 40.73
CA ASP A 636 -10.62 33.64 39.91
C ASP A 636 -9.20 33.09 40.19
N ALA A 637 -8.37 33.86 40.91
CA ALA A 637 -7.01 33.48 41.29
C ALA A 637 -6.87 32.08 41.95
N PRO A 638 -7.73 31.64 42.89
CA PRO A 638 -7.64 30.29 43.45
C PRO A 638 -7.93 29.18 42.42
N GLU A 639 -8.85 29.39 41.48
CA GLU A 639 -9.17 28.41 40.44
C GLU A 639 -8.02 28.30 39.43
N THR A 640 -7.46 29.42 38.98
CA THR A 640 -6.26 29.44 38.12
C THR A 640 -5.07 28.75 38.80
N PHE A 641 -4.88 28.97 40.10
CA PHE A 641 -3.82 28.30 40.86
C PHE A 641 -4.03 26.78 40.93
N GLN A 642 -5.28 26.33 41.08
CA GLN A 642 -5.61 24.91 41.08
C GLN A 642 -5.37 24.26 39.70
N GLU A 643 -5.72 24.95 38.62
CA GLU A 643 -5.48 24.46 37.26
C GLU A 643 -3.98 24.44 36.91
N PHE A 644 -3.24 25.47 37.33
CA PHE A 644 -1.79 25.47 37.25
C PHE A 644 -1.16 24.29 38.00
N LYS A 645 -1.63 24.01 39.22
CA LYS A 645 -1.18 22.86 40.01
C LYS A 645 -1.42 21.54 39.26
N ARG A 646 -2.58 21.38 38.62
CA ARG A 646 -2.87 20.20 37.78
C ARG A 646 -1.94 20.10 36.57
N CYS A 647 -1.54 21.23 35.97
CA CYS A 647 -0.56 21.23 34.88
C CYS A 647 0.83 20.79 35.37
N VAL A 648 1.27 21.26 36.54
CA VAL A 648 2.52 20.82 37.16
C VAL A 648 2.49 19.33 37.52
N GLU A 649 1.40 18.86 38.11
CA GLU A 649 1.19 17.43 38.43
C GLU A 649 1.20 16.58 37.14
N HIS A 650 0.57 17.06 36.07
CA HIS A 650 0.59 16.40 34.76
C HIS A 650 2.00 16.37 34.17
N HIS A 651 2.72 17.50 34.16
CA HIS A 651 4.09 17.57 33.65
C HIS A 651 5.03 16.62 34.39
N ARG A 652 4.98 16.61 35.73
CA ARG A 652 5.76 15.69 36.55
C ARG A 652 5.45 14.23 36.24
N MET A 653 4.17 13.91 36.11
CA MET A 653 3.73 12.56 35.78
C MET A 653 4.23 12.10 34.40
N LEU A 654 4.26 12.99 33.39
CA LEU A 654 4.81 12.68 32.08
C LEU A 654 6.32 12.46 32.11
N ILE A 655 7.05 13.26 32.89
CA ILE A 655 8.50 13.06 33.11
C ILE A 655 8.74 11.69 33.74
N ASP A 656 8.05 11.39 34.85
CA ASP A 656 8.19 10.11 35.56
C ASP A 656 7.83 8.92 34.64
N TYR A 657 6.86 9.09 33.74
CA TYR A 657 6.49 8.08 32.75
C TYR A 657 7.57 7.87 31.67
N VAL A 658 8.20 8.94 31.16
CA VAL A 658 9.32 8.82 30.20
C VAL A 658 10.55 8.21 30.86
N ASP A 659 10.84 8.54 32.12
CA ASP A 659 11.95 7.93 32.87
C ASP A 659 11.73 6.42 33.04
N GLU A 660 10.49 5.98 33.23
CA GLU A 660 10.14 4.56 33.29
C GLU A 660 10.23 3.86 31.92
N LEU A 661 9.83 4.54 30.83
CA LEU A 661 10.06 4.06 29.47
C LEU A 661 11.55 3.87 29.19
N GLU A 662 12.35 4.86 29.56
CA GLU A 662 13.80 4.84 29.41
C GLU A 662 14.42 3.66 30.16
N ARG A 663 14.05 3.47 31.43
CA ARG A 663 14.54 2.35 32.25
C ARG A 663 14.25 0.98 31.63
N ILE A 664 13.10 0.82 30.99
CA ILE A 664 12.66 -0.47 30.41
C ILE A 664 13.26 -0.71 29.01
N PHE A 665 13.33 0.33 28.17
CA PHE A 665 13.64 0.17 26.75
C PHE A 665 15.07 0.57 26.35
N ALA A 666 15.82 1.32 27.17
CA ALA A 666 17.14 1.85 26.77
C ALA A 666 18.10 0.77 26.26
N MET A 667 18.22 -0.35 26.96
CA MET A 667 19.10 -1.45 26.54
C MET A 667 18.59 -2.13 25.26
N ALA A 668 17.28 -2.35 25.14
CA ALA A 668 16.69 -2.95 23.94
C ALA A 668 16.92 -2.06 22.71
N THR A 669 16.78 -0.74 22.87
CA THR A 669 17.03 0.22 21.79
C THR A 669 18.51 0.29 21.42
N LEU A 670 19.44 0.24 22.37
CA LEU A 670 20.88 0.15 22.06
C LEU A 670 21.20 -1.08 21.20
N CYS A 671 20.77 -2.26 21.65
CA CYS A 671 20.96 -3.51 20.92
C CYS A 671 20.35 -3.46 19.52
N GLN A 672 19.15 -2.89 19.40
CA GLN A 672 18.48 -2.71 18.12
C GLN A 672 19.27 -1.80 17.17
N LEU A 673 19.76 -0.65 17.62
CA LEU A 673 20.53 0.28 16.77
C LEU A 673 21.83 -0.34 16.26
N LEU A 674 22.54 -1.08 17.13
CA LEU A 674 23.78 -1.78 16.77
C LEU A 674 23.52 -2.91 15.77
N MET A 675 22.47 -3.72 15.98
CA MET A 675 22.15 -4.81 15.05
C MET A 675 21.63 -4.27 13.71
N SER A 676 20.86 -3.18 13.71
CA SER A 676 20.38 -2.56 12.47
C SER A 676 21.50 -2.04 11.58
N SER A 677 22.60 -1.51 12.13
CA SER A 677 23.72 -1.04 11.33
C SER A 677 24.41 -2.19 10.58
N VAL A 678 24.63 -3.31 11.29
CA VAL A 678 25.22 -4.53 10.71
C VAL A 678 24.27 -5.16 9.69
N MET A 679 22.98 -5.30 10.03
CA MET A 679 21.97 -5.86 9.12
C MET A 679 21.86 -5.06 7.82
N LEU A 680 21.76 -3.73 7.91
CA LEU A 680 21.68 -2.87 6.71
C LEU A 680 22.92 -3.00 5.82
N CYS A 681 24.10 -3.15 6.42
CA CYS A 681 25.35 -3.37 5.69
C CYS A 681 25.33 -4.71 4.93
N VAL A 682 25.06 -5.82 5.62
CA VAL A 682 25.09 -7.17 5.02
C VAL A 682 23.97 -7.36 4.00
N VAL A 683 22.75 -6.90 4.32
CA VAL A 683 21.62 -6.97 3.38
C VAL A 683 21.87 -6.08 2.15
N GLY A 684 22.45 -4.88 2.34
CA GLY A 684 22.85 -4.01 1.25
C GLY A 684 23.88 -4.67 0.31
N PHE A 685 24.85 -5.41 0.87
CA PHE A 685 25.80 -6.20 0.10
C PHE A 685 25.10 -7.31 -0.71
N GLN A 686 24.16 -8.04 -0.10
CA GLN A 686 23.39 -9.09 -0.77
C GLN A 686 22.47 -8.55 -1.90
N VAL A 687 21.95 -7.32 -1.79
CA VAL A 687 21.28 -6.64 -2.92
C VAL A 687 22.22 -6.45 -4.11
N PHE A 688 23.48 -6.13 -3.86
CA PHE A 688 24.49 -5.94 -4.90
C PHE A 688 24.92 -7.27 -5.53
N VAL A 689 25.22 -8.29 -4.72
CA VAL A 689 25.66 -9.61 -5.20
C VAL A 689 24.57 -10.33 -5.99
N SER A 690 23.31 -10.20 -5.59
CA SER A 690 22.17 -10.84 -6.29
C SER A 690 21.82 -10.21 -7.65
N ARG A 691 22.71 -9.40 -8.24
CA ARG A 691 22.56 -8.80 -9.58
C ARG A 691 22.38 -9.85 -10.68
N GLY A 692 21.14 -10.01 -11.16
CA GLY A 692 20.80 -10.91 -12.27
C GLY A 692 19.64 -11.87 -11.96
N ILE A 693 19.34 -12.13 -10.68
CA ILE A 693 18.24 -13.02 -10.25
C ILE A 693 17.14 -12.16 -9.62
N ALA A 694 16.10 -11.84 -10.41
CA ALA A 694 15.05 -10.90 -10.01
C ALA A 694 14.33 -11.28 -8.69
N THR A 695 14.15 -12.57 -8.41
CA THR A 695 13.50 -13.07 -7.19
C THR A 695 14.32 -12.80 -5.93
N ARG A 696 15.63 -13.07 -5.97
CA ARG A 696 16.57 -12.81 -4.86
C ARG A 696 16.79 -11.31 -4.65
N GLN A 697 16.82 -10.52 -5.72
CA GLN A 697 16.85 -9.06 -5.60
C GLN A 697 15.62 -8.52 -4.86
N PHE A 698 14.43 -8.99 -5.23
CA PHE A 698 13.20 -8.57 -4.56
C PHE A 698 13.23 -8.87 -3.06
N LEU A 699 13.74 -10.05 -2.67
CA LEU A 699 13.95 -10.42 -1.26
C LEU A 699 14.79 -9.38 -0.52
N PHE A 700 16.03 -9.16 -0.95
CA PHE A 700 16.97 -8.30 -0.22
C PHE A 700 16.59 -6.82 -0.27
N VAL A 701 15.94 -6.38 -1.36
CA VAL A 701 15.36 -5.03 -1.44
C VAL A 701 14.22 -4.88 -0.41
N SER A 702 13.31 -5.85 -0.35
CA SER A 702 12.23 -5.83 0.66
C SER A 702 12.79 -5.83 2.09
N HIS A 703 13.82 -6.65 2.35
CA HIS A 703 14.49 -6.75 3.64
C HIS A 703 15.16 -5.43 4.02
N THR A 704 15.85 -4.77 3.07
CA THR A 704 16.48 -3.46 3.27
C THR A 704 15.44 -2.42 3.68
N TYR A 705 14.31 -2.34 2.96
CA TYR A 705 13.22 -1.44 3.32
C TYR A 705 12.65 -1.77 4.71
N GLY A 706 12.46 -3.04 5.04
CA GLY A 706 12.03 -3.49 6.37
C GLY A 706 12.92 -2.97 7.49
N CYS A 707 14.25 -3.11 7.36
CA CYS A 707 15.22 -2.62 8.33
C CYS A 707 15.24 -1.08 8.44
N ILE A 708 15.18 -0.36 7.32
CA ILE A 708 15.13 1.11 7.32
C ILE A 708 13.84 1.59 8.01
N PHE A 709 12.69 1.00 7.69
CA PHE A 709 11.42 1.37 8.30
C PHE A 709 11.37 1.06 9.79
N GLN A 710 11.92 -0.07 10.23
CA GLN A 710 12.04 -0.40 11.65
C GLN A 710 12.79 0.71 12.42
N LEU A 711 13.96 1.10 11.90
CA LEU A 711 14.78 2.13 12.50
C LEU A 711 14.08 3.49 12.50
N PHE A 712 13.44 3.85 11.38
CA PHE A 712 12.68 5.09 11.24
C PHE A 712 11.52 5.18 12.24
N VAL A 713 10.75 4.11 12.41
CA VAL A 713 9.59 4.09 13.33
C VAL A 713 10.01 4.35 14.77
N ILE A 714 11.07 3.68 15.25
CA ILE A 714 11.57 3.85 16.62
C ILE A 714 12.10 5.27 16.82
N THR A 715 12.96 5.72 15.92
CA THR A 715 13.65 7.03 16.03
C THR A 715 12.71 8.21 15.81
N SER A 716 11.74 8.11 14.91
CA SER A 716 10.73 9.14 14.68
C SER A 716 9.81 9.29 15.89
N ALA A 717 9.34 8.18 16.47
CA ALA A 717 8.48 8.24 17.65
C ALA A 717 9.23 8.80 18.87
N ALA A 718 10.49 8.39 19.09
CA ALA A 718 11.33 8.95 20.15
C ALA A 718 11.64 10.44 19.94
N ASN A 719 11.89 10.85 18.69
CA ASN A 719 12.10 12.26 18.34
C ASN A 719 10.90 13.14 18.66
N GLU A 720 9.67 12.63 18.47
CA GLU A 720 8.46 13.37 18.83
C GLU A 720 8.42 13.67 20.34
N VAL A 721 8.83 12.72 21.19
CA VAL A 721 8.89 12.96 22.65
C VAL A 721 9.87 14.09 22.99
N ILE A 722 11.03 14.14 22.31
CA ILE A 722 12.02 15.21 22.49
C ILE A 722 11.43 16.57 22.13
N VAL A 723 10.83 16.67 20.95
CA VAL A 723 10.26 17.92 20.43
C VAL A 723 9.12 18.40 21.32
N GLU A 724 8.17 17.52 21.66
CA GLU A 724 6.98 17.92 22.41
C GLU A 724 7.26 18.20 23.89
N SER A 725 8.24 17.52 24.49
CA SER A 725 8.65 17.83 25.87
C SER A 725 9.40 19.16 25.98
N HIS A 726 10.21 19.51 24.96
CA HIS A 726 10.86 20.82 24.89
C HIS A 726 9.84 21.94 24.69
N ALA A 727 8.87 21.75 23.78
CA ALA A 727 7.84 22.73 23.46
C ALA A 727 6.91 23.08 24.64
N VAL A 728 6.89 22.30 25.73
CA VAL A 728 6.24 22.68 26.99
C VAL A 728 6.81 24.00 27.52
N GLY A 729 8.10 24.26 27.34
CA GLY A 729 8.74 25.51 27.73
C GLY A 729 8.22 26.70 26.93
N ASP A 730 8.07 26.53 25.62
CA ASP A 730 7.52 27.55 24.71
C ASP A 730 6.06 27.86 25.06
N ALA A 731 5.25 26.83 25.29
CA ALA A 731 3.86 26.96 25.74
C ALA A 731 3.77 27.68 27.10
N ALA A 732 4.65 27.33 28.05
CA ALA A 732 4.73 28.00 29.35
C ALA A 732 5.18 29.47 29.23
N TYR A 733 5.99 29.81 28.24
CA TYR A 733 6.36 31.19 27.96
C TYR A 733 5.17 31.99 27.37
N ASN A 734 4.37 31.36 26.51
CA ASN A 734 3.26 31.97 25.79
C ASN A 734 1.99 32.21 26.63
N THR A 735 1.97 31.84 27.91
CA THR A 735 0.80 32.01 28.79
C THR A 735 0.53 33.47 29.20
N ASN A 736 1.17 34.47 28.59
CA ASN A 736 1.09 35.89 28.98
C ASN A 736 1.43 36.17 30.46
N TRP A 737 2.24 35.33 31.12
CA TRP A 737 2.60 35.45 32.54
C TRP A 737 3.33 36.78 32.90
N GLN A 738 3.81 37.50 31.89
CA GLN A 738 4.55 38.75 32.01
C GLN A 738 3.65 39.94 32.38
N THR A 739 2.39 39.92 31.94
CA THR A 739 1.42 41.02 32.14
C THR A 739 0.81 41.02 33.54
N ILE A 740 1.07 39.97 34.33
CA ILE A 740 0.48 39.76 35.65
C ILE A 740 1.38 40.37 36.74
N SER A 741 0.90 41.45 37.37
CA SER A 741 1.66 42.26 38.34
C SER A 741 1.17 42.13 39.80
N TYR A 742 0.38 41.10 40.13
CA TYR A 742 -0.34 40.99 41.41
C TYR A 742 0.24 39.93 42.37
N GLU A 743 0.30 40.21 43.69
CA GLU A 743 0.86 39.35 44.76
C GLU A 743 0.31 37.89 44.81
N PRO A 744 -1.00 37.59 44.62
CA PRO A 744 -1.50 36.20 44.67
C PRO A 744 -1.02 35.32 43.51
N TYR A 745 -0.66 35.89 42.35
CA TYR A 745 -0.16 35.14 41.18
C TYR A 745 1.36 34.92 41.19
N LYS A 746 2.08 35.47 42.17
CA LYS A 746 3.53 35.36 42.32
C LYS A 746 4.02 33.91 42.34
N LYS A 747 3.26 33.01 42.99
CA LYS A 747 3.55 31.57 43.04
C LYS A 747 3.42 30.91 41.66
N ILE A 748 2.42 31.30 40.87
CA ILE A 748 2.23 30.78 39.51
C ILE A 748 3.36 31.27 38.60
N LYS A 749 3.72 32.55 38.69
CA LYS A 749 4.85 33.14 37.94
C LYS A 749 6.17 32.41 38.21
N MET A 750 6.50 32.18 39.48
CA MET A 750 7.69 31.39 39.83
C MET A 750 7.59 29.95 39.32
N GLY A 751 6.40 29.34 39.40
CA GLY A 751 6.18 27.99 38.89
C GLY A 751 6.33 27.89 37.37
N ILE A 752 5.83 28.86 36.60
CA ILE A 752 6.00 28.93 35.14
C ILE A 752 7.48 29.07 34.79
N MET A 753 8.23 29.91 35.51
CA MET A 753 9.69 30.00 35.35
C MET A 753 10.39 28.66 35.63
N MET A 754 9.93 27.90 36.64
CA MET A 754 10.45 26.55 36.91
C MET A 754 10.08 25.56 35.79
N ILE A 755 8.88 25.64 35.21
CA ILE A 755 8.47 24.81 34.07
C ILE A 755 9.38 25.11 32.86
N MET A 756 9.58 26.38 32.52
CA MET A 756 10.47 26.78 31.43
C MET A 756 11.90 26.27 31.66
N ALA A 757 12.45 26.49 32.86
CA ALA A 757 13.79 26.01 33.21
C ALA A 757 13.89 24.46 33.20
N ARG A 758 12.80 23.74 33.51
CA ARG A 758 12.77 22.28 33.44
C ARG A 758 12.63 21.78 32.00
N ALA A 759 11.80 22.41 31.18
CA ALA A 759 11.52 22.00 29.81
C ALA A 759 12.73 22.17 28.87
N ASP A 760 13.64 23.10 29.19
CA ASP A 760 14.94 23.26 28.53
C ASP A 760 15.81 21.98 28.56
N ARG A 761 15.49 21.05 29.48
CA ARG A 761 16.00 19.68 29.47
C ARG A 761 14.93 18.73 28.93
N PRO A 762 14.86 18.47 27.62
CA PRO A 762 13.81 17.63 27.04
C PRO A 762 13.86 16.21 27.59
N CYS A 763 12.71 15.54 27.58
CA CYS A 763 12.60 14.13 27.91
C CYS A 763 12.93 13.30 26.67
N TYR A 764 13.72 12.25 26.83
CA TYR A 764 14.15 11.38 25.72
C TYR A 764 14.43 9.97 26.20
N ILE A 765 14.40 9.05 25.24
CA ILE A 765 14.91 7.69 25.40
C ILE A 765 16.34 7.66 24.88
N THR A 766 17.27 7.02 25.58
CA THR A 766 18.65 6.83 25.14
C THR A 766 18.91 5.45 24.58
N ALA A 767 19.96 5.35 23.77
CA ALA A 767 20.57 4.08 23.44
C ALA A 767 21.45 3.64 24.62
N GLY A 768 20.88 2.96 25.61
CA GLY A 768 21.62 2.36 26.74
C GLY A 768 22.48 3.33 27.56
N GLY A 769 22.07 4.60 27.66
CA GLY A 769 22.76 5.66 28.38
C GLY A 769 23.81 6.43 27.56
N PHE A 770 24.09 6.04 26.31
CA PHE A 770 25.16 6.66 25.51
C PHE A 770 24.74 7.97 24.84
N PHE A 771 23.60 7.98 24.15
CA PHE A 771 23.10 9.15 23.41
C PHE A 771 21.57 9.08 23.21
N PRO A 772 20.88 10.22 23.05
CA PRO A 772 19.44 10.26 22.86
C PRO A 772 19.03 9.70 21.49
N VAL A 773 17.97 8.89 21.47
CA VAL A 773 17.41 8.29 20.26
C VAL A 773 16.55 9.33 19.54
N SER A 774 16.96 9.70 18.33
CA SER A 774 16.35 10.78 17.55
C SER A 774 16.48 10.54 16.04
N LEU A 775 15.87 11.40 15.21
CA LEU A 775 16.07 11.35 13.76
C LEU A 775 17.55 11.57 13.36
N GLN A 776 18.34 12.26 14.19
CA GLN A 776 19.79 12.39 13.96
C GLN A 776 20.50 11.04 14.13
N THR A 777 20.09 10.23 15.12
CA THR A 777 20.64 8.87 15.29
C THR A 777 20.27 7.95 14.13
N PHE A 778 19.07 8.08 13.57
CA PHE A 778 18.67 7.38 12.34
C PHE A 778 19.63 7.67 11.18
N MET A 779 19.90 8.95 10.92
CA MET A 779 20.84 9.36 9.86
C MET A 779 22.27 8.87 10.14
N GLY A 780 22.70 8.90 11.40
CA GLY A 780 24.00 8.37 11.83
C GLY A 780 24.15 6.87 11.54
N VAL A 781 23.17 6.07 11.94
CA VAL A 781 23.16 4.62 11.69
C VAL A 781 23.17 4.32 10.19
N LEU A 782 22.34 5.01 9.40
CA LEU A 782 22.30 4.82 7.94
C LEU A 782 23.64 5.19 7.27
N SER A 783 24.29 6.27 7.71
CA SER A 783 25.62 6.65 7.23
C SER A 783 26.66 5.58 7.56
N THR A 784 26.68 5.09 8.81
CA THR A 784 27.64 4.04 9.20
C THR A 784 27.44 2.74 8.43
N ALA A 785 26.18 2.32 8.24
CA ALA A 785 25.85 1.15 7.43
C ALA A 785 26.30 1.32 5.97
N THR A 786 26.10 2.50 5.39
CA THR A 786 26.56 2.82 4.03
C THR A 786 28.08 2.78 3.92
N SER A 787 28.81 3.32 4.91
CA SER A 787 30.27 3.26 4.96
C SER A 787 30.79 1.82 5.04
N TYR A 788 30.21 0.99 5.92
CA TYR A 788 30.59 -0.42 5.99
C TYR A 788 30.22 -1.19 4.72
N PHE A 789 29.07 -0.90 4.11
CA PHE A 789 28.69 -1.46 2.80
C PHE A 789 29.70 -1.12 1.70
N THR A 790 30.14 0.14 1.62
CA THR A 790 31.16 0.54 0.64
C THR A 790 32.50 -0.15 0.87
N LEU A 791 32.84 -0.44 2.13
CA LEU A 791 34.05 -1.17 2.49
C LEU A 791 33.94 -2.65 2.08
N LEU A 792 32.82 -3.33 2.37
CA LEU A 792 32.58 -4.71 1.90
C LEU A 792 32.62 -4.80 0.37
N ARG A 793 32.04 -3.84 -0.34
CA ARG A 793 32.09 -3.80 -1.81
C ARG A 793 33.53 -3.64 -2.32
N LYS A 794 34.35 -2.84 -1.66
CA LYS A 794 35.75 -2.67 -2.07
C LYS A 794 36.55 -3.95 -1.87
N PHE A 795 36.33 -4.68 -0.77
CA PHE A 795 36.97 -5.99 -0.55
C PHE A 795 36.62 -7.00 -1.65
N ASP A 796 35.36 -7.03 -2.08
CA ASP A 796 34.87 -7.87 -3.19
C ASP A 796 35.54 -7.49 -4.54
N GLU A 797 35.63 -6.18 -4.84
CA GLU A 797 36.33 -5.67 -6.04
C GLU A 797 37.85 -6.00 -6.03
N ASP A 798 38.51 -5.91 -4.87
CA ASP A 798 39.94 -6.22 -4.71
C ASP A 798 40.22 -7.74 -4.84
N GLU A 799 39.32 -8.61 -4.35
CA GLU A 799 39.42 -10.08 -4.54
C GLU A 799 39.24 -10.48 -6.01
N GLU A 800 38.22 -9.96 -6.72
CA GLU A 800 38.05 -10.22 -8.16
C GLU A 800 39.25 -9.73 -8.99
N GLY A 801 39.85 -8.59 -8.63
CA GLY A 801 41.06 -8.08 -9.27
C GLY A 801 42.25 -9.03 -9.10
N SER A 802 42.44 -9.59 -7.91
CA SER A 802 43.54 -10.51 -7.63
C SER A 802 43.42 -11.86 -8.35
N ILE A 803 42.19 -12.32 -8.62
CA ILE A 803 41.92 -13.57 -9.35
C ILE A 803 42.14 -13.39 -10.86
N ASN A 804 41.95 -12.17 -11.39
CA ASN A 804 42.17 -11.88 -12.82
C ASN A 804 43.65 -11.61 -13.16
N ASP A 805 44.51 -11.40 -12.17
CA ASP A 805 45.96 -11.17 -12.30
C ASP A 805 46.80 -12.46 -12.12
N ILE A 806 46.18 -13.62 -11.88
CA ILE A 806 46.80 -14.96 -11.84
C ILE A 806 46.42 -15.74 -13.11
#